data_AF-A0A421JD48-F1
#
_entry.id   AF-A0A421JD48-F1
#
_cell.length_a   1.000
_cell.length_b   1.000
_cell.length_c   1.000
_cell.angle_alpha   90.00
_cell.angle_beta   90.00
_cell.angle_gamma   90.00
#
_symmetry.space_group_name_H-M   'P 1'
#
loop_
_entity.id
_entity.type
_entity.pdbx_description
1 polymer ?
#
loop_
_entity_poly.entity_id
_entity_poly.type
_entity_poly.pdbx_seq_one_letter_code
_entity_poly.pdbx_strand_id
1 'polypeptide(L)'
;MFKLSSTLTGHESDVRSVAIAGAETVISGSRDATVRSWTPAASNSSVDDSLVVFHSPENSFINAVAYIDEHNCTGEPLVASGGKDCIVFLSPIAIDPSAQDMAKYNLIGHENNVCALSYANNTLISGSWDATARVWDLESMQTKFLLRGHSASVWDVKILDAKNEIYLTASADGSIRKWKGDKEIKQYKGHQDVVRKLLLLPDGKSFASCSNDATIVIWDLESGSIINRLTGHTSFIYDLGLLPNGDIVSCGEDRSVRVWRDNATVQAITLPCVSVWCLATFDNGDFVVGGSDKLLRIFTREQSRTAPQEVLDQFLETVQQSAIAEQTVNDLKKTDIPGYEALDKPGKQEGSTIMVKNYAGTIEAHQWSGGEWVKIGDVVGSTGSTEKKSFDGKEYDFVFDVDVEDGAPPLKLPFNHNDNPYEAADKFLAANELPASYKEEVVRFILQNTGGTQLDSAPAPVANPYSDNQQTPEAKVIPEKTYFYFKEYKEEQLSRGFVKFNNEQTHRFSESETNEVLSKLKNLTSAESLSLLTVTIPQILQKWDPKAHLIGFDLMRVCIPRITAVDFLRSLDAAQIVFDSISSGLDSVEDNIALFMMILKVLNNLIGTALFAQLFMTADDDGSTQFSEHLVAILDKVKRKYASFGSQASIPESKHYQTASTSLSTLIYNFSVYQISTQSFSSEPKTAQPVTSFANGVGDGLVALGAESAYRLCIAYGNYRFVHAYQAEPKWLEAAKKLYGSESRFRVLFEDIKRL
;
A
#
# COMPACT_ATOMS: atom_id res chain seq x y z
N MET A 1 22.75 27.72 -3.67
CA MET A 1 22.57 26.27 -3.55
C MET A 1 21.30 26.01 -2.77
N PHE A 2 20.59 24.93 -3.06
CA PHE A 2 19.47 24.46 -2.27
C PHE A 2 19.96 23.93 -0.92
N LYS A 3 19.22 24.25 0.14
CA LYS A 3 19.39 23.75 1.51
C LYS A 3 18.06 23.22 2.01
N LEU A 4 18.10 22.35 3.02
CA LEU A 4 16.89 21.86 3.68
C LEU A 4 16.11 23.05 4.28
N SER A 5 14.82 23.08 4.02
CA SER A 5 13.85 24.04 4.58
C SER A 5 13.09 23.39 5.73
N SER A 6 12.46 22.25 5.48
CA SER A 6 11.70 21.48 6.47
C SER A 6 11.67 19.99 6.12
N THR A 7 11.37 19.16 7.13
CA THR A 7 11.13 17.72 6.97
C THR A 7 9.74 17.42 7.51
N LEU A 8 8.85 16.94 6.66
CA LEU A 8 7.47 16.63 7.02
C LEU A 8 7.38 15.16 7.45
N THR A 9 6.89 14.93 8.66
CA THR A 9 6.76 13.60 9.28
C THR A 9 5.30 13.23 9.44
N GLY A 10 4.89 12.03 9.02
CA GLY A 10 3.53 11.53 9.29
C GLY A 10 3.14 10.27 8.54
N HIS A 11 3.73 10.00 7.37
CA HIS A 11 3.53 8.72 6.71
C HIS A 11 4.22 7.56 7.44
N GLU A 12 3.66 6.36 7.33
CA GLU A 12 4.15 5.14 7.98
C GLU A 12 4.91 4.20 7.03
N SER A 13 4.93 4.52 5.73
CA SER A 13 5.63 3.79 4.65
C SER A 13 6.13 4.76 3.56
N ASP A 14 6.87 4.25 2.57
CA ASP A 14 7.39 4.98 1.41
C ASP A 14 6.42 6.04 0.86
N VAL A 15 6.92 7.27 0.69
CA VAL A 15 6.19 8.32 -0.03
C VAL A 15 6.41 8.11 -1.52
N ARG A 16 5.34 7.81 -2.26
CA ARG A 16 5.41 7.34 -3.65
C ARG A 16 5.08 8.40 -4.69
N SER A 17 4.28 9.40 -4.31
CA SER A 17 3.88 10.48 -5.20
C SER A 17 3.65 11.74 -4.38
N VAL A 18 3.96 12.89 -4.99
CA VAL A 18 3.74 14.20 -4.40
C VAL A 18 3.23 15.18 -5.46
N ALA A 19 2.33 16.07 -5.07
CA ALA A 19 1.78 17.14 -5.91
C ALA A 19 1.67 18.42 -5.08
N ILE A 20 1.72 19.58 -5.74
CA ILE A 20 1.50 20.88 -5.09
C ILE A 20 0.07 21.32 -5.38
N ALA A 21 -0.64 21.74 -4.33
CA ALA A 21 -1.97 22.35 -4.41
C ALA A 21 -1.85 23.83 -4.01
N GLY A 22 -2.10 24.75 -4.95
CA GLY A 22 -1.94 26.18 -4.70
C GLY A 22 -0.48 26.58 -4.39
N ALA A 23 -0.29 27.59 -3.55
CA ALA A 23 1.03 28.20 -3.31
C ALA A 23 1.90 27.46 -2.28
N GLU A 24 1.28 26.82 -1.29
CA GLU A 24 2.00 26.29 -0.11
C GLU A 24 1.56 24.88 0.31
N THR A 25 0.46 24.34 -0.24
CA THR A 25 -0.04 23.04 0.19
C THR A 25 0.66 21.91 -0.57
N VAL A 26 1.18 20.95 0.16
CA VAL A 26 1.73 19.71 -0.40
C VAL A 26 0.69 18.62 -0.27
N ILE A 27 0.51 17.80 -1.31
CA ILE A 27 -0.28 16.58 -1.28
C ILE A 27 0.65 15.41 -1.52
N SER A 28 0.59 14.37 -0.70
CA SER A 28 1.41 13.17 -0.86
C SER A 28 0.60 11.89 -0.77
N GLY A 29 1.00 10.86 -1.52
CA GLY A 29 0.48 9.51 -1.43
C GLY A 29 1.56 8.53 -1.00
N SER A 30 1.21 7.58 -0.15
CA SER A 30 2.15 6.59 0.40
C SER A 30 1.64 5.15 0.32
N ARG A 31 2.58 4.22 0.46
CA ARG A 31 2.29 2.79 0.66
C ARG A 31 1.62 2.47 2.00
N ASP A 32 1.50 3.44 2.91
CA ASP A 32 0.66 3.30 4.11
C ASP A 32 -0.85 3.43 3.84
N ALA A 33 -1.25 3.41 2.57
CA ALA A 33 -2.62 3.53 2.09
C ALA A 33 -3.27 4.91 2.29
N THR A 34 -2.49 5.93 2.68
CA THR A 34 -3.01 7.28 2.90
C THR A 34 -2.58 8.28 1.83
N VAL A 35 -3.45 9.26 1.60
CA VAL A 35 -3.12 10.54 0.99
C VAL A 35 -3.18 11.61 2.07
N ARG A 36 -2.13 12.42 2.15
CA ARG A 36 -2.01 13.49 3.15
C ARG A 36 -1.89 14.85 2.49
N SER A 37 -2.55 15.83 3.09
CA SER A 37 -2.35 17.25 2.82
C SER A 37 -1.47 17.83 3.92
N TRP A 38 -0.49 18.63 3.53
CA TRP A 38 0.46 19.28 4.43
C TRP A 38 0.42 20.77 4.18
N THR A 39 0.39 21.53 5.27
CA THR A 39 0.58 22.97 5.25
C THR A 39 1.91 23.25 5.97
N PRO A 40 3.04 23.33 5.25
CA PRO A 40 4.35 23.50 5.86
C PRO A 40 4.36 24.75 6.75
N ALA A 41 4.75 24.58 8.01
CA ALA A 41 4.74 25.68 8.96
C ALA A 41 5.68 26.82 8.52
N ALA A 42 5.22 28.07 8.62
CA ALA A 42 6.06 29.24 8.45
C ALA A 42 7.05 29.37 9.62
N SER A 43 8.21 28.72 9.56
CA SER A 43 9.43 28.88 10.39
C SER A 43 9.32 28.90 11.93
N ASN A 44 8.13 28.89 12.54
CA ASN A 44 7.91 29.17 13.97
C ASN A 44 6.77 28.36 14.64
N SER A 45 6.13 27.40 13.97
CA SER A 45 5.21 26.46 14.64
C SER A 45 5.90 25.11 14.86
N SER A 46 5.65 24.48 16.02
CA SER A 46 6.35 23.28 16.48
C SER A 46 5.69 21.97 16.03
N VAL A 47 4.71 22.02 15.13
CA VAL A 47 3.96 20.85 14.66
C VAL A 47 3.66 21.04 13.17
N ASP A 48 4.18 20.15 12.34
CA ASP A 48 3.71 19.99 10.96
C ASP A 48 2.31 19.36 11.01
N ASP A 49 1.27 20.16 10.76
CA ASP A 49 -0.08 19.65 10.66
C ASP A 49 -0.25 18.93 9.32
N SER A 50 -0.33 17.60 9.38
CA SER A 50 -0.73 16.76 8.26
C SER A 50 -2.18 16.31 8.46
N LEU A 51 -3.00 16.49 7.44
CA LEU A 51 -4.36 15.97 7.40
C LEU A 51 -4.42 14.76 6.47
N VAL A 52 -4.96 13.64 6.92
CA VAL A 52 -5.32 12.54 6.03
C VAL A 52 -6.55 12.97 5.24
N VAL A 53 -6.41 13.12 3.92
CA VAL A 53 -7.50 13.52 3.01
C VAL A 53 -8.11 12.32 2.28
N PHE A 54 -7.45 11.16 2.33
CA PHE A 54 -8.00 9.92 1.82
C PHE A 54 -7.27 8.73 2.44
N HIS A 55 -8.03 7.67 2.73
CA HIS A 55 -7.50 6.36 3.07
C HIS A 55 -8.09 5.34 2.08
N SER A 56 -7.26 4.51 1.45
CA SER A 56 -7.76 3.49 0.54
C SER A 56 -8.69 2.53 1.30
N PRO A 57 -9.92 2.28 0.84
CA PRO A 57 -10.86 1.37 1.52
C PRO A 57 -10.34 -0.06 1.66
N GLU A 58 -9.43 -0.48 0.77
CA GLU A 58 -8.80 -1.81 0.80
C GLU A 58 -7.46 -1.84 1.56
N ASN A 59 -7.07 -0.72 2.19
CA ASN A 59 -5.73 -0.54 2.76
C ASN A 59 -4.61 -0.81 1.72
N SER A 60 -4.87 -0.40 0.47
CA SER A 60 -3.99 -0.61 -0.68
C SER A 60 -3.01 0.54 -0.87
N PHE A 61 -1.84 0.25 -1.45
CA PHE A 61 -0.79 1.26 -1.68
C PHE A 61 -1.26 2.38 -2.60
N ILE A 62 -1.03 3.64 -2.20
CA ILE A 62 -1.18 4.81 -3.07
C ILE A 62 0.15 5.05 -3.79
N ASN A 63 0.11 5.09 -5.12
CA ASN A 63 1.30 5.23 -5.96
C ASN A 63 1.29 6.49 -6.83
N ALA A 64 0.15 7.15 -6.98
CA ALA A 64 0.00 8.37 -7.77
C ALA A 64 -0.96 9.33 -7.07
N VAL A 65 -0.61 10.62 -7.09
CA VAL A 65 -1.52 11.72 -6.70
C VAL A 65 -1.45 12.83 -7.74
N ALA A 66 -2.56 13.54 -7.95
CA ALA A 66 -2.61 14.77 -8.73
C ALA A 66 -3.59 15.76 -8.12
N TYR A 67 -3.25 17.05 -8.17
CA TYR A 67 -4.14 18.13 -7.77
C TYR A 67 -5.11 18.46 -8.91
N ILE A 68 -6.39 18.59 -8.58
CA ILE A 68 -7.45 19.08 -9.45
C ILE A 68 -7.92 20.42 -8.87
N ASP A 69 -7.68 21.50 -9.61
CA ASP A 69 -7.99 22.87 -9.19
C ASP A 69 -9.49 23.14 -9.04
N GLU A 70 -9.83 24.22 -8.33
CA GLU A 70 -11.20 24.66 -8.09
C GLU A 70 -11.97 25.09 -9.36
N HIS A 71 -11.26 25.28 -10.48
CA HIS A 71 -11.86 25.63 -11.77
C HIS A 71 -12.45 24.40 -12.49
N ASN A 72 -12.30 23.22 -11.91
CA ASN A 72 -12.91 22.03 -12.44
C ASN A 72 -14.46 22.07 -12.38
N CYS A 73 -15.11 21.16 -13.11
CA CYS A 73 -16.57 21.10 -13.23
C CYS A 73 -17.34 20.89 -11.91
N THR A 74 -16.69 20.40 -10.85
CA THR A 74 -17.30 20.23 -9.52
C THR A 74 -17.33 21.52 -8.71
N GLY A 75 -16.53 22.53 -9.06
CA GLY A 75 -16.46 23.82 -8.37
C GLY A 75 -15.73 23.79 -7.02
N GLU A 76 -15.07 22.68 -6.66
CA GLU A 76 -14.25 22.54 -5.44
C GLU A 76 -12.90 21.87 -5.77
N PRO A 77 -11.81 22.18 -5.04
CA PRO A 77 -10.52 21.55 -5.25
C PRO A 77 -10.52 20.09 -4.79
N LEU A 78 -10.03 19.19 -5.65
CA LEU A 78 -9.97 17.75 -5.41
C LEU A 78 -8.52 17.24 -5.50
N VAL A 79 -8.27 16.10 -4.86
CA VAL A 79 -7.10 15.25 -5.08
C VAL A 79 -7.54 14.01 -5.82
N ALA A 80 -6.94 13.77 -6.97
CA ALA A 80 -6.96 12.45 -7.58
C ALA A 80 -5.87 11.59 -6.95
N SER A 81 -6.22 10.38 -6.52
CA SER A 81 -5.28 9.39 -6.02
C SER A 81 -5.49 8.05 -6.71
N GLY A 82 -4.39 7.35 -6.99
CA GLY A 82 -4.42 6.06 -7.68
C GLY A 82 -3.37 5.13 -7.10
N GLY A 83 -3.68 3.84 -7.08
CA GLY A 83 -2.88 2.86 -6.39
C GLY A 83 -3.10 1.42 -6.82
N LYS A 84 -2.76 0.49 -5.92
CA LYS A 84 -2.84 -0.96 -6.15
C LYS A 84 -4.27 -1.48 -6.28
N ASP A 85 -5.24 -0.73 -5.75
CA ASP A 85 -6.68 -0.96 -5.86
C ASP A 85 -7.25 -0.73 -7.28
N CYS A 86 -6.42 -0.27 -8.23
CA CYS A 86 -6.76 -0.10 -9.65
C CYS A 86 -7.84 0.97 -9.93
N ILE A 87 -8.26 1.72 -8.91
CA ILE A 87 -9.26 2.80 -9.00
C ILE A 87 -8.53 4.14 -8.90
N VAL A 88 -9.06 5.16 -9.59
CA VAL A 88 -8.68 6.55 -9.29
C VAL A 88 -9.77 7.18 -8.45
N PHE A 89 -9.41 7.56 -7.23
CA PHE A 89 -10.30 8.18 -6.24
C PHE A 89 -10.16 9.70 -6.29
N LEU A 90 -11.26 10.43 -6.31
CA LEU A 90 -11.29 11.89 -6.23
C LEU A 90 -11.83 12.31 -4.86
N SER A 91 -11.00 12.95 -4.04
CA SER A 91 -11.35 13.37 -2.68
C SER A 91 -11.16 14.87 -2.51
N PRO A 92 -12.04 15.59 -1.79
CA PRO A 92 -11.83 17.00 -1.49
C PRO A 92 -10.56 17.23 -0.65
N ILE A 93 -9.87 18.36 -0.86
CA ILE A 93 -8.68 18.71 -0.06
C ILE A 93 -9.05 19.22 1.33
N ALA A 94 -10.14 19.99 1.41
CA ALA A 94 -10.68 20.52 2.65
C ALA A 94 -11.85 19.64 3.08
N ILE A 95 -11.58 18.57 3.83
CA ILE A 95 -12.64 17.70 4.32
C ILE A 95 -13.07 18.18 5.71
N ASP A 96 -14.37 18.45 5.86
CA ASP A 96 -15.06 18.34 7.14
C ASP A 96 -14.71 16.98 7.77
N PRO A 97 -14.19 16.91 9.01
CA PRO A 97 -13.85 15.65 9.67
C PRO A 97 -14.92 14.54 9.59
N SER A 98 -16.18 14.89 9.31
CA SER A 98 -17.30 13.96 9.10
C SER A 98 -17.26 13.14 7.79
N ALA A 99 -16.53 13.56 6.74
CA ALA A 99 -16.62 12.98 5.38
C ALA A 99 -15.38 12.20 4.89
N GLN A 100 -14.50 11.77 5.80
CA GLN A 100 -13.14 11.31 5.50
C GLN A 100 -12.98 9.87 4.99
N ASP A 101 -14.04 9.05 4.96
CA ASP A 101 -13.90 7.61 4.69
C ASP A 101 -14.23 7.15 3.26
N MET A 102 -14.70 8.06 2.41
CA MET A 102 -15.07 7.72 1.03
C MET A 102 -14.61 8.84 0.10
N ALA A 103 -13.96 8.47 -0.99
CA ALA A 103 -13.75 9.42 -2.07
C ALA A 103 -15.11 9.91 -2.60
N LYS A 104 -15.15 11.18 -2.99
CA LYS A 104 -16.37 11.78 -3.54
C LYS A 104 -16.75 11.16 -4.88
N TYR A 105 -15.75 10.80 -5.69
CA TYR A 105 -15.94 10.12 -6.97
C TYR A 105 -14.91 9.01 -7.17
N ASN A 106 -15.33 7.96 -7.88
CA ASN A 106 -14.50 6.81 -8.21
C ASN A 106 -14.45 6.65 -9.73
N LEU A 107 -13.25 6.76 -10.30
CA LEU A 107 -13.02 6.52 -11.72
C LEU A 107 -12.54 5.08 -11.91
N ILE A 108 -13.47 4.23 -12.34
CA ILE A 108 -13.28 2.78 -12.38
C ILE A 108 -12.90 2.36 -13.79
N GLY A 109 -11.78 1.65 -13.93
CA GLY A 109 -11.28 1.36 -15.27
C GLY A 109 -10.10 0.42 -15.34
N HIS A 110 -9.01 0.78 -14.67
CA HIS A 110 -7.77 0.02 -14.76
C HIS A 110 -7.90 -1.38 -14.17
N GLU A 111 -7.05 -2.28 -14.65
CA GLU A 111 -7.02 -3.69 -14.24
C GLU A 111 -5.76 -4.02 -13.41
N ASN A 112 -4.90 -3.02 -13.21
CA ASN A 112 -3.72 -3.12 -12.37
C ASN A 112 -3.35 -1.74 -11.79
N ASN A 113 -2.31 -1.72 -10.96
CA ASN A 113 -1.84 -0.55 -10.23
C ASN A 113 -1.81 0.73 -11.08
N VAL A 114 -2.45 1.79 -10.59
CA VAL A 114 -2.37 3.13 -11.17
C VAL A 114 -1.15 3.84 -10.60
N CYS A 115 -0.17 4.14 -11.45
CA CYS A 115 1.13 4.66 -11.01
C CYS A 115 1.45 6.08 -11.51
N ALA A 116 0.58 6.68 -12.32
CA ALA A 116 0.72 8.08 -12.72
C ALA A 116 -0.64 8.74 -12.94
N LEU A 117 -0.70 10.04 -12.60
CA LEU A 117 -1.85 10.91 -12.79
C LEU A 117 -1.39 12.27 -13.30
N SER A 118 -2.18 12.87 -14.19
CA SER A 118 -1.98 14.25 -14.67
C SER A 118 -3.34 14.88 -14.94
N TYR A 119 -3.55 16.11 -14.49
CA TYR A 119 -4.78 16.86 -14.67
C TYR A 119 -4.54 18.15 -15.47
N ALA A 120 -5.47 18.51 -16.35
CA ALA A 120 -5.57 19.82 -16.99
C ALA A 120 -6.97 20.02 -17.58
N ASN A 121 -7.61 21.17 -17.33
CA ASN A 121 -8.87 21.60 -17.97
C ASN A 121 -9.97 20.52 -17.98
N ASN A 122 -10.49 20.10 -16.81
CA ASN A 122 -11.51 19.03 -16.67
C ASN A 122 -11.13 17.66 -17.24
N THR A 123 -9.89 17.49 -17.67
CA THR A 123 -9.37 16.21 -18.16
C THR A 123 -8.35 15.68 -17.17
N LEU A 124 -8.57 14.45 -16.72
CA LEU A 124 -7.57 13.68 -15.97
C LEU A 124 -7.05 12.58 -16.89
N ILE A 125 -5.76 12.28 -16.85
CA ILE A 125 -5.18 11.10 -17.47
C ILE A 125 -4.47 10.25 -16.42
N SER A 126 -4.62 8.93 -16.49
CA SER A 126 -3.96 7.96 -15.62
C SER A 126 -3.15 6.95 -16.42
N GLY A 127 -1.98 6.57 -15.88
CA GLY A 127 -1.14 5.49 -16.40
C GLY A 127 -1.13 4.30 -15.44
N SER A 128 -1.16 3.08 -15.99
CA SER A 128 -1.26 1.86 -15.19
C SER A 128 -0.30 0.76 -15.63
N TRP A 129 -0.06 -0.16 -14.70
CA TRP A 129 0.65 -1.40 -14.96
C TRP A 129 -0.10 -2.38 -15.86
N ASP A 130 -1.37 -2.14 -16.17
CA ASP A 130 -2.16 -2.88 -17.17
C ASP A 130 -1.74 -2.60 -18.63
N ALA A 131 -0.62 -1.90 -18.82
CA ALA A 131 -0.07 -1.45 -20.10
C ALA A 131 -0.94 -0.45 -20.87
N THR A 132 -1.90 0.19 -20.19
CA THR A 132 -2.75 1.23 -20.78
C THR A 132 -2.65 2.55 -20.04
N ALA A 133 -3.05 3.62 -20.72
CA ALA A 133 -3.43 4.87 -20.09
C ALA A 133 -4.92 5.15 -20.35
N ARG A 134 -5.58 5.80 -19.42
CA ARG A 134 -6.99 6.21 -19.55
C ARG A 134 -7.11 7.72 -19.45
N VAL A 135 -7.86 8.30 -20.37
CA VAL A 135 -8.27 9.70 -20.34
C VAL A 135 -9.69 9.75 -19.78
N TRP A 136 -9.88 10.50 -18.72
CA TRP A 136 -11.14 10.66 -18.01
C TRP A 136 -11.70 12.05 -18.28
N ASP A 137 -12.99 12.08 -18.56
CA ASP A 137 -13.76 13.31 -18.56
C ASP A 137 -14.37 13.49 -17.17
N LEU A 138 -13.99 14.57 -16.47
CA LEU A 138 -14.47 14.83 -15.12
C LEU A 138 -15.91 15.37 -15.10
N GLU A 139 -16.46 15.85 -16.22
CA GLU A 139 -17.87 16.27 -16.27
C GLU A 139 -18.81 15.06 -16.19
N SER A 140 -18.47 14.00 -16.93
CA SER A 140 -19.23 12.75 -16.94
C SER A 140 -18.74 11.71 -15.93
N MET A 141 -17.55 11.90 -15.35
CA MET A 141 -16.83 10.94 -14.51
C MET A 141 -16.63 9.58 -15.20
N GLN A 142 -16.44 9.59 -16.52
CA GLN A 142 -16.28 8.39 -17.35
C GLN A 142 -14.97 8.39 -18.13
N THR A 143 -14.54 7.20 -18.56
CA THR A 143 -13.42 7.08 -19.49
C THR A 143 -13.81 7.65 -20.85
N LYS A 144 -13.15 8.72 -21.25
CA LYS A 144 -13.26 9.34 -22.57
C LYS A 144 -12.47 8.57 -23.63
N PHE A 145 -11.20 8.24 -23.33
CA PHE A 145 -10.35 7.44 -24.20
C PHE A 145 -9.57 6.38 -23.43
N LEU A 146 -9.37 5.24 -24.08
CA LEU A 146 -8.48 4.18 -23.61
C LEU A 146 -7.31 4.07 -24.57
N LEU A 147 -6.12 4.46 -24.10
CA LEU A 147 -4.90 4.49 -24.90
C LEU A 147 -4.23 3.12 -24.83
N ARG A 148 -4.47 2.29 -25.86
CA ARG A 148 -3.86 0.96 -26.02
C ARG A 148 -2.76 1.01 -27.05
N GLY A 149 -1.61 0.44 -26.73
CA GLY A 149 -0.53 0.27 -27.69
C GLY A 149 0.80 -0.11 -27.07
N HIS A 150 1.08 0.36 -25.85
CA HIS A 150 2.27 -0.06 -25.10
C HIS A 150 2.24 -1.57 -24.82
N SER A 151 3.43 -2.18 -24.82
CA SER A 151 3.57 -3.63 -24.59
C SER A 151 3.88 -3.99 -23.13
N ALA A 152 4.07 -2.98 -22.28
CA ALA A 152 4.32 -3.11 -20.86
C ALA A 152 3.75 -1.89 -20.11
N SER A 153 3.87 -1.90 -18.77
CA SER A 153 3.34 -0.87 -17.86
C SER A 153 3.59 0.57 -18.32
N VAL A 154 2.59 1.43 -18.18
CA VAL A 154 2.69 2.88 -18.47
C VAL A 154 3.03 3.62 -17.18
N TRP A 155 4.28 4.06 -17.06
CA TRP A 155 4.84 4.65 -15.84
C TRP A 155 4.57 6.14 -15.66
N ASP A 156 4.38 6.89 -16.75
CA ASP A 156 3.98 8.29 -16.64
C ASP A 156 3.09 8.73 -17.79
N VAL A 157 2.28 9.74 -17.52
CA VAL A 157 1.31 10.34 -18.44
C VAL A 157 1.36 11.86 -18.33
N LYS A 158 1.20 12.56 -19.46
CA LYS A 158 1.11 14.02 -19.49
C LYS A 158 0.06 14.48 -20.50
N ILE A 159 -0.71 15.49 -20.10
CA ILE A 159 -1.61 16.20 -21.01
C ILE A 159 -0.80 17.33 -21.65
N LEU A 160 -0.63 17.27 -22.97
CA LEU A 160 0.02 18.35 -23.74
C LEU A 160 -0.97 19.45 -24.07
N ASP A 161 -2.16 19.06 -24.49
CA ASP A 161 -3.23 19.97 -24.85
C ASP A 161 -4.57 19.27 -24.65
N ALA A 162 -5.26 19.57 -23.55
CA ALA A 162 -6.55 18.97 -23.23
C ALA A 162 -7.61 19.29 -24.30
N LYS A 163 -7.58 20.51 -24.86
CA LYS A 163 -8.58 20.99 -25.82
C LYS A 163 -8.45 20.30 -27.17
N ASN A 164 -7.22 20.06 -27.62
CA ASN A 164 -6.93 19.34 -28.86
C ASN A 164 -6.69 17.84 -28.65
N GLU A 165 -6.93 17.34 -27.42
CA GLU A 165 -6.85 15.93 -27.02
C GLU A 165 -5.48 15.32 -27.29
N ILE A 166 -4.40 16.04 -26.95
CA ILE A 166 -3.03 15.61 -27.19
C ILE A 166 -2.38 15.18 -25.87
N TYR A 167 -1.84 13.96 -25.86
CA TYR A 167 -1.29 13.32 -24.66
C TYR A 167 0.09 12.70 -24.94
N LEU A 168 0.88 12.51 -23.88
CA LEU A 168 2.09 11.69 -23.88
C LEU A 168 2.00 10.57 -22.83
N THR A 169 2.59 9.42 -23.15
CA THR A 169 2.72 8.27 -22.24
C THR A 169 4.15 7.73 -22.29
N ALA A 170 4.70 7.33 -21.14
CA ALA A 170 6.01 6.70 -20.99
C ALA A 170 5.85 5.29 -20.41
N SER A 171 6.64 4.32 -20.89
CA SER A 171 6.41 2.90 -20.57
C SER A 171 7.68 2.12 -20.24
N ALA A 172 7.46 1.00 -19.54
CA ALA A 172 8.44 -0.05 -19.34
C ALA A 172 8.90 -0.74 -20.63
N ASP A 173 8.20 -0.54 -21.76
CA ASP A 173 8.65 -1.02 -23.07
C ASP A 173 9.79 -0.17 -23.69
N GLY A 174 10.33 0.79 -22.94
CA GLY A 174 11.41 1.68 -23.36
C GLY A 174 10.97 2.77 -24.35
N SER A 175 9.67 2.87 -24.65
CA SER A 175 9.14 3.87 -25.58
C SER A 175 8.27 4.92 -24.90
N ILE A 176 8.18 6.07 -25.58
CA ILE A 176 7.26 7.16 -25.26
C ILE A 176 6.32 7.30 -26.46
N ARG A 177 5.03 7.54 -26.23
CA ARG A 177 4.04 7.69 -27.31
C ARG A 177 3.28 8.99 -27.18
N LYS A 178 3.04 9.65 -28.32
CA LYS A 178 2.16 10.82 -28.46
C LYS A 178 0.85 10.39 -29.06
N TRP A 179 -0.23 10.89 -28.48
CA TRP A 179 -1.59 10.52 -28.83
C TRP A 179 -2.37 11.74 -29.27
N LYS A 180 -3.34 11.52 -30.17
CA LYS A 180 -4.43 12.46 -30.45
C LYS A 180 -5.76 11.72 -30.34
N GLY A 181 -6.56 12.07 -29.34
CA GLY A 181 -7.68 11.23 -28.90
C GLY A 181 -7.14 9.87 -28.43
N ASP A 182 -7.66 8.78 -29.00
CA ASP A 182 -7.21 7.40 -28.75
C ASP A 182 -6.15 6.90 -29.74
N LYS A 183 -5.74 7.72 -30.72
CA LYS A 183 -4.83 7.30 -31.78
C LYS A 183 -3.39 7.71 -31.47
N GLU A 184 -2.49 6.75 -31.56
CA GLU A 184 -1.05 7.03 -31.58
C GLU A 184 -0.69 7.80 -32.85
N ILE A 185 -0.03 8.95 -32.68
CA ILE A 185 0.44 9.80 -33.79
C ILE A 185 1.96 9.87 -33.88
N LYS A 186 2.68 9.47 -32.82
CA LYS A 186 4.14 9.42 -32.82
C LYS A 186 4.67 8.51 -31.71
N GLN A 187 5.82 7.90 -31.96
CA GLN A 187 6.59 7.15 -30.98
C GLN A 187 8.02 7.72 -30.90
N TYR A 188 8.53 7.88 -29.67
CA TYR A 188 9.91 8.28 -29.39
C TYR A 188 10.65 7.07 -28.81
N LYS A 189 11.78 6.73 -29.41
CA LYS A 189 12.65 5.61 -29.01
C LYS A 189 14.07 6.11 -28.85
N GLY A 190 14.73 5.69 -27.77
CA GLY A 190 16.12 6.08 -27.52
C GLY A 190 16.62 5.82 -26.11
N HIS A 191 15.72 5.68 -25.12
CA HIS A 191 16.08 5.05 -23.85
C HIS A 191 16.40 3.57 -24.06
N GLN A 192 17.30 3.03 -23.24
CA GLN A 192 17.72 1.63 -23.31
C GLN A 192 17.01 0.73 -22.28
N ASP A 193 16.19 1.34 -21.42
CA ASP A 193 15.44 0.66 -20.36
C ASP A 193 14.12 1.41 -20.10
N VAL A 194 13.35 0.97 -19.09
CA VAL A 194 12.08 1.55 -18.64
C VAL A 194 12.13 3.06 -18.58
N VAL A 195 11.17 3.74 -19.23
CA VAL A 195 10.99 5.19 -19.12
C VAL A 195 10.05 5.48 -17.94
N ARG A 196 10.50 6.27 -16.98
CA ARG A 196 9.86 6.43 -15.67
C ARG A 196 9.05 7.70 -15.52
N LYS A 197 9.52 8.82 -16.07
CA LYS A 197 8.86 10.12 -15.97
C LYS A 197 9.00 10.94 -17.25
N LEU A 198 8.01 11.80 -17.48
CA LEU A 198 7.97 12.83 -18.51
C LEU A 198 7.88 14.21 -17.85
N LEU A 199 8.54 15.20 -18.44
CA LEU A 199 8.48 16.59 -18.00
C LEU A 199 8.37 17.51 -19.21
N LEU A 200 7.33 18.34 -19.26
CA LEU A 200 7.20 19.34 -20.31
C LEU A 200 8.15 20.50 -20.04
N LEU A 201 8.84 20.97 -21.08
CA LEU A 201 9.75 22.10 -20.98
C LEU A 201 9.05 23.41 -21.36
N PRO A 202 9.50 24.56 -20.83
CA PRO A 202 8.77 25.83 -20.93
C PRO A 202 8.73 26.40 -22.35
N ASP A 203 9.52 25.87 -23.28
CA ASP A 203 9.52 26.30 -24.69
C ASP A 203 8.29 25.82 -25.48
N GLY A 204 7.50 24.88 -24.91
CA GLY A 204 6.33 24.26 -25.55
C GLY A 204 6.66 23.40 -26.77
N LYS A 205 7.94 23.16 -27.06
CA LYS A 205 8.46 22.45 -28.23
C LYS A 205 9.29 21.25 -27.86
N SER A 206 9.74 21.15 -26.63
CA SER A 206 10.54 20.05 -26.13
C SER A 206 9.96 19.45 -24.84
N PHE A 207 10.37 18.24 -24.54
CA PHE A 207 10.08 17.57 -23.28
C PHE A 207 11.29 16.75 -22.84
N ALA A 208 11.42 16.54 -21.53
CA ALA A 208 12.40 15.65 -20.94
C ALA A 208 11.75 14.33 -20.54
N SER A 209 12.53 13.25 -20.57
CA SER A 209 12.17 11.96 -19.98
C SER A 209 13.32 11.39 -19.17
N CYS A 210 13.02 10.64 -18.12
CA CYS A 210 14.04 9.92 -17.33
C CYS A 210 13.77 8.41 -17.32
N SER A 211 14.82 7.63 -17.07
CA SER A 211 14.76 6.17 -17.23
C SER A 211 15.58 5.41 -16.19
N ASN A 212 15.31 4.12 -16.09
CA ASN A 212 16.17 3.14 -15.42
C ASN A 212 17.56 3.03 -16.08
N ASP A 213 17.76 3.54 -17.30
CA ASP A 213 19.11 3.61 -17.93
C ASP A 213 20.03 4.69 -17.33
N ALA A 214 19.63 5.31 -16.21
CA ALA A 214 20.33 6.37 -15.50
C ALA A 214 20.53 7.67 -16.32
N THR A 215 19.76 7.86 -17.39
CA THR A 215 19.82 9.07 -18.22
C THR A 215 18.52 9.88 -18.22
N ILE A 216 18.67 11.18 -18.41
CA ILE A 216 17.57 12.08 -18.81
C ILE A 216 17.76 12.41 -20.28
N VAL A 217 16.72 12.29 -21.10
CA VAL A 217 16.77 12.61 -22.53
C VAL A 217 15.86 13.80 -22.81
N ILE A 218 16.37 14.80 -23.53
CA ILE A 218 15.61 15.96 -24.01
C ILE A 218 15.22 15.70 -25.47
N TRP A 219 13.93 15.81 -25.78
CA TRP A 219 13.36 15.49 -27.07
C TRP A 219 12.74 16.72 -27.72
N ASP A 220 12.85 16.80 -29.05
CA ASP A 220 12.01 17.69 -29.83
C ASP A 220 10.63 17.04 -30.02
N LEU A 221 9.58 17.72 -29.57
CA LEU A 221 8.23 17.19 -29.50
C LEU A 221 7.64 16.90 -30.89
N GLU A 222 8.02 17.67 -31.91
CA GLU A 222 7.45 17.55 -33.25
C GLU A 222 8.22 16.57 -34.13
N SER A 223 9.53 16.68 -34.24
CA SER A 223 10.37 15.78 -35.04
C SER A 223 10.55 14.40 -34.38
N GLY A 224 10.54 14.34 -33.04
CA GLY A 224 10.91 13.15 -32.28
C GLY A 224 12.40 12.90 -32.17
N SER A 225 13.23 13.87 -32.56
CA SER A 225 14.68 13.80 -32.44
C SER A 225 15.14 14.01 -30.99
N ILE A 226 16.27 13.39 -30.64
CA ILE A 226 16.95 13.64 -29.37
C ILE A 226 17.76 14.93 -29.50
N ILE A 227 17.43 15.92 -28.69
CA ILE A 227 18.16 17.19 -28.59
C ILE A 227 19.39 16.98 -27.72
N ASN A 228 19.25 16.32 -26.57
CA ASN A 228 20.35 16.10 -25.64
C ASN A 228 20.16 14.89 -24.72
N ARG A 229 21.25 14.42 -24.10
CA ARG A 229 21.25 13.43 -23.03
C ARG A 229 22.01 13.98 -21.82
N LEU A 230 21.36 13.96 -20.66
CA LEU A 230 21.97 14.33 -19.39
C LEU A 230 22.35 13.05 -18.65
N THR A 231 23.62 12.97 -18.26
CA THR A 231 24.20 11.84 -17.51
C THR A 231 24.76 12.35 -16.20
N GLY A 232 24.61 11.59 -15.13
CA GLY A 232 25.15 11.96 -13.83
C GLY A 232 24.62 11.08 -12.70
N HIS A 233 23.34 10.69 -12.78
CA HIS A 233 22.81 9.66 -11.90
C HIS A 233 23.57 8.34 -12.11
N THR A 234 23.69 7.56 -11.05
CA THR A 234 24.42 6.28 -11.03
C THR A 234 23.49 5.06 -11.00
N SER A 235 22.19 5.30 -10.90
CA SER A 235 21.14 4.29 -10.91
C SER A 235 19.85 4.89 -11.48
N PHE A 236 18.73 4.20 -11.31
CA PHE A 236 17.44 4.55 -11.90
C PHE A 236 16.99 5.94 -11.49
N ILE A 237 16.44 6.69 -12.46
CA ILE A 237 15.85 8.00 -12.22
C ILE A 237 14.33 7.85 -12.20
N TYR A 238 13.68 8.30 -11.13
CA TYR A 238 12.27 8.04 -10.87
C TYR A 238 11.37 9.22 -11.17
N ASP A 239 11.85 10.45 -10.96
CA ASP A 239 11.03 11.64 -11.13
C ASP A 239 11.82 12.84 -11.66
N LEU A 240 11.09 13.78 -12.24
CA LEU A 240 11.55 15.02 -12.83
C LEU A 240 10.62 16.17 -12.44
N GLY A 241 11.19 17.34 -12.15
CA GLY A 241 10.44 18.59 -11.93
C GLY A 241 11.10 19.77 -12.62
N LEU A 242 10.30 20.78 -12.94
CA LEU A 242 10.74 21.99 -13.60
C LEU A 242 10.64 23.16 -12.62
N LEU A 243 11.77 23.78 -12.30
CA LEU A 243 11.77 25.00 -11.50
C LEU A 243 11.34 26.20 -12.35
N PRO A 244 10.78 27.27 -11.74
CA PRO A 244 10.34 28.47 -12.46
C PRO A 244 11.44 29.17 -13.29
N ASN A 245 12.71 28.96 -12.93
CA ASN A 245 13.85 29.50 -13.68
C ASN A 245 14.28 28.62 -14.87
N GLY A 246 13.60 27.52 -15.15
CA GLY A 246 13.90 26.59 -16.23
C GLY A 246 14.89 25.47 -15.87
N ASP A 247 15.44 25.47 -14.64
CA ASP A 247 16.28 24.37 -14.18
C ASP A 247 15.44 23.10 -14.00
N ILE A 248 16.01 21.95 -14.34
CA ILE A 248 15.38 20.64 -14.12
C ILE A 248 15.86 20.11 -12.76
N VAL A 249 14.98 19.46 -12.00
CA VAL A 249 15.33 18.69 -10.80
C VAL A 249 15.00 17.23 -11.09
N SER A 250 15.86 16.30 -10.71
CA SER A 250 15.62 14.86 -10.81
C SER A 250 15.91 14.14 -9.51
N CYS A 251 15.25 13.02 -9.26
CA CYS A 251 15.52 12.17 -8.11
C CYS A 251 15.46 10.68 -8.49
N GLY A 252 16.14 9.83 -7.71
CA GLY A 252 16.26 8.42 -8.09
C GLY A 252 16.75 7.46 -7.00
N GLU A 253 17.09 6.27 -7.48
CA GLU A 253 17.56 5.12 -6.68
C GLU A 253 18.97 5.30 -6.12
N ASP A 254 19.76 6.22 -6.69
CA ASP A 254 21.10 6.53 -6.17
C ASP A 254 21.10 7.45 -4.95
N ARG A 255 19.95 7.53 -4.24
CA ARG A 255 19.71 8.35 -3.05
C ARG A 255 19.86 9.84 -3.28
N SER A 256 19.94 10.28 -4.54
CA SER A 256 20.28 11.66 -4.87
C SER A 256 19.13 12.42 -5.49
N VAL A 257 19.10 13.72 -5.19
CA VAL A 257 18.37 14.74 -5.93
C VAL A 257 19.40 15.58 -6.68
N ARG A 258 19.22 15.76 -7.98
CA ARG A 258 20.13 16.54 -8.83
C ARG A 258 19.42 17.72 -9.45
N VAL A 259 20.10 18.87 -9.46
CA VAL A 259 19.64 20.09 -10.14
C VAL A 259 20.47 20.29 -11.40
N TRP A 260 19.80 20.51 -12.52
CA TRP A 260 20.40 20.62 -13.84
C TRP A 260 20.17 22.00 -14.43
N ARG A 261 21.25 22.61 -14.91
CA ARG A 261 21.23 23.88 -15.64
C ARG A 261 22.19 23.78 -16.82
N ASP A 262 21.79 24.30 -17.97
CA ASP A 262 22.61 24.31 -19.19
C ASP A 262 23.19 22.93 -19.54
N ASN A 263 22.40 21.88 -19.32
CA ASN A 263 22.75 20.46 -19.55
C ASN A 263 23.84 19.88 -18.62
N ALA A 264 24.17 20.56 -17.52
CA ALA A 264 25.10 20.09 -16.51
C ALA A 264 24.44 20.02 -15.14
N THR A 265 24.90 19.08 -14.29
CA THR A 265 24.54 19.08 -12.88
C THR A 265 25.19 20.30 -12.21
N VAL A 266 24.38 21.13 -11.55
CA VAL A 266 24.84 22.30 -10.77
C VAL A 266 24.74 22.09 -9.26
N GLN A 267 24.02 21.05 -8.84
CA GLN A 267 24.01 20.59 -7.46
C GLN A 267 23.57 19.12 -7.39
N ALA A 268 24.18 18.34 -6.50
CA ALA A 268 23.70 17.02 -6.09
C ALA A 268 23.49 17.01 -4.58
N ILE A 269 22.33 16.50 -4.14
CA ILE A 269 21.94 16.40 -2.74
C ILE A 269 21.70 14.94 -2.43
N THR A 270 22.45 14.37 -1.50
CA THR A 270 22.24 12.99 -1.03
C THR A 270 21.26 13.00 0.15
N LEU A 271 20.28 12.08 0.12
CA LEU A 271 19.29 11.90 1.20
C LEU A 271 19.58 10.61 2.00
N PRO A 272 19.18 10.55 3.28
CA PRO A 272 19.38 9.37 4.12
C PRO A 272 18.29 8.30 3.88
N CYS A 273 17.98 8.00 2.63
CA CYS A 273 17.01 6.98 2.23
C CYS A 273 17.53 6.18 1.04
N VAL A 274 17.04 4.95 0.86
CA VAL A 274 17.49 4.05 -0.22
C VAL A 274 17.02 4.57 -1.58
N SER A 275 15.78 5.05 -1.65
CA SER A 275 15.18 5.53 -2.90
C SER A 275 14.52 6.88 -2.68
N VAL A 276 14.80 7.84 -3.56
CA VAL A 276 14.04 9.09 -3.64
C VAL A 276 13.01 8.93 -4.76
N TRP A 277 11.75 8.74 -4.38
CA TRP A 277 10.73 8.20 -5.28
C TRP A 277 10.03 9.24 -6.13
N CYS A 278 9.75 10.41 -5.56
CA CYS A 278 8.93 11.44 -6.18
C CYS A 278 9.42 12.83 -5.81
N LEU A 279 9.08 13.80 -6.66
CA LEU A 279 9.36 15.21 -6.41
C LEU A 279 8.26 16.12 -7.00
N ALA A 280 8.08 17.29 -6.42
CA ALA A 280 7.27 18.36 -6.99
C ALA A 280 7.91 19.73 -6.70
N THR A 281 7.67 20.69 -7.59
CA THR A 281 8.26 22.04 -7.55
C THR A 281 7.21 23.07 -7.17
N PHE A 282 7.59 24.03 -6.35
CA PHE A 282 6.75 25.16 -5.98
C PHE A 282 7.01 26.36 -6.91
N ASP A 283 6.00 27.23 -7.07
CA ASP A 283 6.13 28.47 -7.85
C ASP A 283 7.14 29.46 -7.23
N ASN A 284 7.41 29.34 -5.93
CA ASN A 284 8.41 30.14 -5.23
C ASN A 284 9.87 29.70 -5.49
N GLY A 285 10.07 28.65 -6.29
CA GLY A 285 11.38 28.12 -6.66
C GLY A 285 11.97 27.09 -5.71
N ASP A 286 11.21 26.65 -4.71
CA ASP A 286 11.53 25.51 -3.86
C ASP A 286 11.06 24.19 -4.50
N PHE A 287 11.46 23.06 -3.92
CA PHE A 287 10.92 21.76 -4.30
C PHE A 287 10.79 20.84 -3.09
N VAL A 288 9.88 19.89 -3.17
CA VAL A 288 9.66 18.83 -2.18
C VAL A 288 10.00 17.47 -2.78
N VAL A 289 10.55 16.57 -1.97
CA VAL A 289 10.87 15.19 -2.36
C VAL A 289 10.31 14.21 -1.34
N GLY A 290 9.88 13.04 -1.81
CA GLY A 290 9.42 11.92 -0.98
C GLY A 290 10.38 10.73 -1.07
N GLY A 291 10.72 10.15 0.09
CA GLY A 291 11.68 9.05 0.19
C GLY A 291 11.07 7.71 0.62
N SER A 292 11.86 6.64 0.47
CA SER A 292 11.58 5.32 1.03
C SER A 292 11.63 5.28 2.57
N ASP A 293 12.16 6.34 3.19
CA ASP A 293 12.25 6.54 4.64
C ASP A 293 10.97 7.16 5.24
N LYS A 294 9.86 7.20 4.47
CA LYS A 294 8.54 7.68 4.90
C LYS A 294 8.45 9.20 5.07
N LEU A 295 9.51 9.92 4.74
CA LEU A 295 9.62 11.36 4.97
C LEU A 295 9.43 12.15 3.68
N LEU A 296 8.89 13.36 3.82
CA LEU A 296 9.02 14.40 2.80
C LEU A 296 10.02 15.45 3.26
N ARG A 297 10.79 16.00 2.31
CA ARG A 297 11.76 17.08 2.58
C ARG A 297 11.59 18.21 1.59
N ILE A 298 11.50 19.43 2.09
CA ILE A 298 11.43 20.65 1.27
C ILE A 298 12.83 21.26 1.20
N PHE A 299 13.26 21.65 0.01
CA PHE A 299 14.52 22.31 -0.24
C PHE A 299 14.31 23.70 -0.84
N THR A 300 15.07 24.67 -0.35
CA THR A 300 14.97 26.07 -0.76
C THR A 300 16.33 26.68 -1.09
N ARG A 301 16.32 27.69 -1.98
CA ARG A 301 17.47 28.59 -2.19
C ARG A 301 17.39 29.87 -1.35
N GLU A 302 16.22 30.14 -0.76
CA GLU A 302 15.97 31.36 -0.01
C GLU A 302 16.46 31.23 1.42
N GLN A 303 17.34 32.16 1.83
CA GLN A 303 17.96 32.13 3.15
C GLN A 303 16.93 32.28 4.28
N SER A 304 15.82 32.97 4.04
CA SER A 304 14.74 33.18 5.01
C SER A 304 13.90 31.93 5.29
N ARG A 305 13.90 30.95 4.37
CA ARG A 305 13.19 29.66 4.53
C ARG A 305 14.12 28.50 4.83
N THR A 306 15.42 28.75 4.92
CA THR A 306 16.39 27.70 5.25
C THR A 306 16.19 27.27 6.70
N ALA A 307 16.26 25.95 6.96
CA ALA A 307 16.14 25.40 8.30
C ALA A 307 17.21 25.98 9.25
N PRO A 308 16.95 26.02 10.57
CA PRO A 308 17.97 26.37 11.57
C PRO A 308 19.24 25.51 11.44
N GLN A 309 20.39 26.05 11.82
CA GLN A 309 21.67 25.37 11.64
C GLN A 309 21.71 24.02 12.36
N GLU A 310 21.07 23.92 13.53
CA GLU A 310 20.97 22.67 14.29
C GLU A 310 20.26 21.56 13.50
N VAL A 311 19.20 21.93 12.75
CA VAL A 311 18.45 20.98 11.90
C VAL A 311 19.26 20.58 10.68
N LEU A 312 20.02 21.50 10.10
CA LEU A 312 20.94 21.21 8.98
C LEU A 312 22.04 20.24 9.41
N ASP A 313 22.64 20.47 10.58
CA ASP A 313 23.70 19.63 11.13
C ASP A 313 23.15 18.21 11.43
N GLN A 314 21.96 18.10 12.01
CA GLN A 314 21.29 16.82 12.25
C GLN A 314 20.97 16.08 10.94
N PHE A 315 20.49 16.80 9.91
CA PHE A 315 20.26 16.21 8.59
C PHE A 315 21.56 15.66 7.99
N LEU A 316 22.66 16.43 8.04
CA LEU A 316 23.96 16.00 7.56
C LEU A 316 24.50 14.80 8.34
N GLU A 317 24.35 14.80 9.67
CA GLU A 317 24.73 13.66 10.51
C GLU A 317 23.96 12.39 10.12
N THR A 318 22.65 12.50 9.88
CA THR A 318 21.82 11.38 9.43
C THR A 318 22.26 10.85 8.06
N VAL A 319 22.64 11.75 7.14
CA VAL A 319 23.20 11.36 5.83
C VAL A 319 24.55 10.66 6.01
N GLN A 320 25.42 11.15 6.88
CA GLN A 320 26.73 10.55 7.15
C GLN A 320 26.65 9.19 7.84
N GLN A 321 25.65 9.00 8.70
CA GLN A 321 25.38 7.73 9.37
C GLN A 321 24.67 6.72 8.45
N SER A 322 24.07 7.19 7.35
CA SER A 322 23.44 6.30 6.38
C SER A 322 24.51 5.41 5.73
N ALA A 323 24.45 4.11 6.04
CA ALA A 323 25.39 3.13 5.52
C ALA A 323 25.25 3.02 4.00
N ILE A 324 26.39 3.06 3.29
CA ILE A 324 26.45 2.75 1.86
C ILE A 324 26.93 1.31 1.73
N ALA A 325 26.07 0.44 1.21
CA ALA A 325 26.43 -0.95 1.00
C ALA A 325 27.62 -1.07 0.03
N GLU A 326 28.65 -1.84 0.40
CA GLU A 326 29.85 -2.07 -0.41
C GLU A 326 29.54 -2.61 -1.83
N GLN A 327 28.38 -3.26 -2.02
CA GLN A 327 27.94 -3.86 -3.30
C GLN A 327 27.36 -2.86 -4.31
N THR A 328 26.91 -1.66 -3.90
CA THR A 328 26.50 -0.60 -4.85
C THR A 328 27.71 0.10 -5.49
N VAL A 329 28.91 -0.31 -5.09
CA VAL A 329 30.17 0.26 -5.54
C VAL A 329 30.81 -0.71 -6.54
N ASN A 330 30.38 -0.59 -7.82
CA ASN A 330 30.85 -1.37 -8.97
C ASN A 330 32.33 -1.80 -8.86
N ASP A 331 32.59 -3.12 -8.83
CA ASP A 331 33.89 -3.78 -9.04
C ASP A 331 35.14 -3.02 -8.53
N LEU A 332 35.07 -2.42 -7.34
CA LEU A 332 36.24 -1.74 -6.76
C LEU A 332 37.25 -2.80 -6.27
N LYS A 333 38.39 -2.88 -6.93
CA LYS A 333 39.57 -3.52 -6.33
C LYS A 333 39.97 -2.71 -5.10
N LYS A 334 39.82 -3.30 -3.91
CA LYS A 334 40.21 -2.69 -2.61
C LYS A 334 41.66 -2.16 -2.56
N THR A 335 42.52 -2.63 -3.47
CA THR A 335 43.92 -2.18 -3.62
C THR A 335 44.05 -0.79 -4.24
N ASP A 336 43.02 -0.28 -4.91
CA ASP A 336 43.08 0.95 -5.71
C ASP A 336 42.30 2.11 -5.06
N ILE A 337 41.76 1.92 -3.84
CA ILE A 337 41.06 2.97 -3.09
C ILE A 337 42.11 3.96 -2.57
N PRO A 338 42.03 5.25 -2.97
CA PRO A 338 43.00 6.24 -2.52
C PRO A 338 42.89 6.51 -1.02
N GLY A 339 44.00 6.99 -0.45
CA GLY A 339 44.02 7.52 0.91
C GLY A 339 43.19 8.81 1.04
N TYR A 340 43.00 9.26 2.27
CA TYR A 340 42.21 10.45 2.60
C TYR A 340 42.73 11.73 1.91
N GLU A 341 43.99 11.77 1.49
CA GLU A 341 44.61 12.89 0.77
C GLU A 341 43.99 13.12 -0.63
N ALA A 342 43.24 12.15 -1.17
CA ALA A 342 42.54 12.36 -2.44
C ALA A 342 41.45 13.45 -2.36
N LEU A 343 40.95 13.76 -1.16
CA LEU A 343 39.99 14.85 -0.94
C LEU A 343 40.63 16.25 -1.11
N ASP A 344 41.96 16.36 -1.13
CA ASP A 344 42.65 17.64 -1.38
C ASP A 344 42.49 18.10 -2.84
N LYS A 345 42.13 17.17 -3.74
CA LYS A 345 41.85 17.49 -5.14
C LYS A 345 40.36 17.75 -5.32
N PRO A 346 39.99 18.81 -6.03
CA PRO A 346 38.58 19.08 -6.32
C PRO A 346 37.98 17.95 -7.16
N GLY A 347 36.68 17.70 -6.96
CA GLY A 347 35.92 16.72 -7.75
C GLY A 347 35.92 17.05 -9.24
N LYS A 348 35.84 16.01 -10.09
CA LYS A 348 35.87 16.18 -11.56
C LYS A 348 34.65 16.92 -12.08
N GLN A 349 33.50 16.69 -11.47
CA GLN A 349 32.22 17.29 -11.79
C GLN A 349 31.31 17.28 -10.57
N GLU A 350 30.29 18.14 -10.59
CA GLU A 350 29.28 18.20 -9.53
C GLU A 350 28.56 16.86 -9.36
N GLY A 351 28.41 16.43 -8.10
CA GLY A 351 27.81 15.15 -7.74
C GLY A 351 28.70 13.93 -8.03
N SER A 352 29.98 14.12 -8.39
CA SER A 352 30.94 13.01 -8.46
C SER A 352 31.20 12.45 -7.06
N THR A 353 31.26 11.13 -6.96
CA THR A 353 31.56 10.43 -5.70
C THR A 353 32.98 9.89 -5.72
N ILE A 354 33.63 9.91 -4.56
CA ILE A 354 34.92 9.28 -4.33
C ILE A 354 34.85 8.44 -3.06
N MET A 355 35.48 7.26 -3.12
CA MET A 355 35.71 6.44 -1.94
C MET A 355 37.13 6.69 -1.46
N VAL A 356 37.28 7.01 -0.17
CA VAL A 356 38.60 7.21 0.45
C VAL A 356 38.73 6.34 1.68
N LYS A 357 39.94 5.86 1.93
CA LYS A 357 40.24 5.13 3.16
C LYS A 357 40.75 6.11 4.21
N ASN A 358 40.03 6.22 5.33
CA ASN A 358 40.45 7.08 6.43
C ASN A 358 41.62 6.47 7.23
N TYR A 359 42.21 7.23 8.15
CA TYR A 359 43.36 6.80 8.95
C TYR A 359 43.07 5.59 9.86
N ALA A 360 41.80 5.32 10.18
CA ALA A 360 41.37 4.17 10.96
C ALA A 360 41.14 2.91 10.08
N GLY A 361 41.20 3.05 8.76
CA GLY A 361 41.04 1.97 7.79
C GLY A 361 39.61 1.75 7.31
N THR A 362 38.64 2.56 7.75
CA THR A 362 37.26 2.57 7.24
C THR A 362 37.22 3.24 5.88
N ILE A 363 36.42 2.70 4.97
CA ILE A 363 36.16 3.31 3.66
C ILE A 363 34.99 4.27 3.82
N GLU A 364 35.19 5.54 3.44
CA GLU A 364 34.18 6.58 3.49
C GLU A 364 33.82 7.01 2.06
N ALA A 365 32.54 7.28 1.84
CA ALA A 365 32.07 7.86 0.60
C ALA A 365 31.90 9.37 0.75
N HIS A 366 32.47 10.11 -0.19
CA HIS A 366 32.37 11.57 -0.26
C HIS A 366 31.79 11.98 -1.61
N GLN A 367 30.90 12.97 -1.62
CA GLN A 367 30.32 13.55 -2.81
C GLN A 367 30.79 14.98 -2.98
N TRP A 368 31.25 15.33 -4.19
CA TRP A 368 31.59 16.70 -4.53
C TRP A 368 30.30 17.50 -4.72
N SER A 369 30.05 18.45 -3.86
CA SER A 369 28.88 19.33 -3.94
C SER A 369 29.24 20.75 -3.55
N GLY A 370 28.89 21.74 -4.39
CA GLY A 370 29.04 23.15 -4.06
C GLY A 370 30.48 23.64 -3.84
N GLY A 371 31.46 22.93 -4.41
CA GLY A 371 32.87 23.29 -4.30
C GLY A 371 33.62 22.64 -3.13
N GLU A 372 32.98 21.73 -2.40
CA GLU A 372 33.58 20.98 -1.30
C GLU A 372 33.20 19.48 -1.34
N TRP A 373 33.99 18.66 -0.65
CA TRP A 373 33.66 17.24 -0.43
C TRP A 373 32.76 17.10 0.79
N VAL A 374 31.57 16.54 0.59
CA VAL A 374 30.62 16.24 1.65
C VAL A 374 30.63 14.73 1.91
N LYS A 375 30.87 14.31 3.15
CA LYS A 375 30.76 12.91 3.54
C LYS A 375 29.29 12.47 3.42
N ILE A 376 29.03 11.37 2.70
CA ILE A 376 27.68 10.87 2.39
C ILE A 376 27.40 9.45 2.91
N GLY A 377 28.33 8.90 3.70
CA GLY A 377 28.18 7.59 4.35
C GLY A 377 29.51 6.89 4.60
N ASP A 378 29.49 5.95 5.54
CA ASP A 378 30.54 4.93 5.67
C ASP A 378 30.20 3.74 4.78
N VAL A 379 31.22 3.21 4.09
CA VAL A 379 31.10 2.00 3.29
C VAL A 379 31.36 0.82 4.21
N VAL A 380 30.28 0.25 4.71
CA VAL A 380 30.36 -0.96 5.54
C VAL A 380 30.49 -2.16 4.60
N GLY A 381 31.59 -2.90 4.75
CA GLY A 381 31.64 -4.26 4.21
C GLY A 381 30.58 -5.09 4.92
N SER A 382 29.97 -6.03 4.20
CA SER A 382 28.99 -6.98 4.76
C SER A 382 29.60 -7.73 5.94
N THR A 383 29.47 -7.17 7.13
CA THR A 383 29.95 -7.72 8.40
C THR A 383 28.81 -7.69 9.40
N GLY A 384 27.68 -8.26 8.96
CA GLY A 384 26.67 -8.83 9.84
C GLY A 384 26.93 -10.33 9.94
N SER A 385 27.23 -10.80 11.15
CA SER A 385 27.49 -12.19 11.48
C SER A 385 26.26 -13.10 11.27
N THR A 386 26.20 -13.77 10.13
CA THR A 386 25.50 -15.04 9.93
C THR A 386 26.43 -15.94 9.14
N GLU A 387 26.62 -17.20 9.57
CA GLU A 387 27.48 -18.17 8.85
C GLU A 387 27.09 -18.19 7.37
N LYS A 388 28.00 -17.74 6.50
CA LYS A 388 27.75 -17.71 5.05
C LYS A 388 27.51 -19.13 4.55
N LYS A 389 26.46 -19.30 3.76
CA LYS A 389 26.12 -20.57 3.12
C LYS A 389 26.75 -20.61 1.73
N SER A 390 27.44 -21.71 1.42
CA SER A 390 28.01 -21.92 0.09
C SER A 390 26.95 -22.51 -0.85
N PHE A 391 26.80 -21.88 -2.03
CA PHE A 391 25.95 -22.36 -3.13
C PHE A 391 26.68 -22.09 -4.45
N ASP A 392 26.81 -23.11 -5.30
CA ASP A 392 27.54 -23.06 -6.59
C ASP A 392 28.96 -22.44 -6.54
N GLY A 393 29.70 -22.77 -5.48
CA GLY A 393 31.09 -22.31 -5.29
C GLY A 393 31.22 -20.84 -4.90
N LYS A 394 30.12 -20.16 -4.58
CA LYS A 394 30.07 -18.79 -4.04
C LYS A 394 29.43 -18.79 -2.65
N GLU A 395 29.76 -17.79 -1.84
CA GLU A 395 29.26 -17.65 -0.48
C GLU A 395 28.17 -16.58 -0.40
N TYR A 396 27.06 -16.90 0.25
CA TYR A 396 25.90 -16.02 0.40
C TYR A 396 25.46 -15.92 1.87
N ASP A 397 24.91 -14.77 2.28
CA ASP A 397 24.38 -14.60 3.64
C ASP A 397 23.14 -15.47 3.88
N PHE A 398 22.30 -15.61 2.86
CA PHE A 398 21.14 -16.49 2.82
C PHE A 398 21.16 -17.36 1.56
N VAL A 399 20.70 -18.58 1.72
CA VAL A 399 20.30 -19.45 0.62
C VAL A 399 18.94 -19.97 1.03
N PHE A 400 17.89 -19.39 0.45
CA PHE A 400 16.52 -19.77 0.72
C PHE A 400 16.12 -20.95 -0.15
N ASP A 401 15.29 -21.83 0.40
CA ASP A 401 14.62 -22.88 -0.36
C ASP A 401 13.24 -22.32 -0.73
N VAL A 402 13.00 -22.08 -2.01
CA VAL A 402 11.80 -21.43 -2.55
C VAL A 402 10.98 -22.45 -3.32
N ASP A 403 9.77 -22.71 -2.82
CA ASP A 403 8.81 -23.60 -3.47
C ASP A 403 8.03 -22.81 -4.53
N VAL A 404 8.38 -23.00 -5.80
CA VAL A 404 7.75 -22.25 -6.92
C VAL A 404 6.61 -23.03 -7.58
N GLU A 405 6.67 -24.37 -7.57
CA GLU A 405 5.65 -25.25 -8.13
C GLU A 405 5.28 -26.35 -7.14
N ASP A 406 3.98 -26.62 -6.97
CA ASP A 406 3.47 -27.59 -6.00
C ASP A 406 3.85 -29.04 -6.41
N GLY A 407 4.69 -29.68 -5.60
CA GLY A 407 5.23 -31.03 -5.84
C GLY A 407 6.61 -31.08 -6.51
N ALA A 408 7.21 -29.95 -6.88
CA ALA A 408 8.59 -29.87 -7.35
C ALA A 408 9.57 -29.71 -6.17
N PRO A 409 10.85 -30.11 -6.31
CA PRO A 409 11.87 -29.83 -5.30
C PRO A 409 12.06 -28.32 -5.12
N PRO A 410 12.24 -27.82 -3.88
CA PRO A 410 12.49 -26.40 -3.63
C PRO A 410 13.71 -25.91 -4.41
N LEU A 411 13.57 -24.74 -5.03
CA LEU A 411 14.64 -24.09 -5.78
C LEU A 411 15.45 -23.19 -4.86
N LYS A 412 16.77 -23.20 -5.02
CA LYS A 412 17.64 -22.40 -4.15
C LYS A 412 17.74 -20.97 -4.65
N LEU A 413 17.38 -20.03 -3.78
CA LEU A 413 17.52 -18.60 -4.00
C LEU A 413 18.70 -18.08 -3.14
N PRO A 414 19.88 -17.88 -3.73
CA PRO A 414 20.99 -17.25 -3.04
C PRO A 414 20.75 -15.73 -2.91
N PHE A 415 20.90 -15.19 -1.70
CA PHE A 415 20.65 -13.79 -1.39
C PHE A 415 21.59 -13.31 -0.29
N ASN A 416 22.27 -12.19 -0.50
CA ASN A 416 23.01 -11.49 0.56
C ASN A 416 22.10 -10.46 1.24
N HIS A 417 22.35 -10.11 2.51
CA HIS A 417 21.60 -9.05 3.21
C HIS A 417 21.53 -7.74 2.41
N ASN A 418 22.53 -7.50 1.57
CA ASN A 418 22.71 -6.29 0.78
C ASN A 418 22.34 -6.43 -0.71
N ASP A 419 21.92 -7.63 -1.16
CA ASP A 419 21.48 -7.82 -2.54
C ASP A 419 20.15 -7.08 -2.77
N ASN A 420 19.96 -6.49 -3.94
CA ASN A 420 18.66 -5.91 -4.30
C ASN A 420 17.62 -7.04 -4.45
N PRO A 421 16.51 -7.05 -3.68
CA PRO A 421 15.49 -8.09 -3.77
C PRO A 421 14.91 -8.27 -5.17
N TYR A 422 14.78 -7.18 -5.94
CA TYR A 422 14.24 -7.20 -7.30
C TYR A 422 15.23 -7.78 -8.31
N GLU A 423 16.51 -7.46 -8.20
CA GLU A 423 17.54 -8.08 -9.06
C GLU A 423 17.78 -9.54 -8.69
N ALA A 424 17.76 -9.86 -7.39
CA ALA A 424 17.88 -11.23 -6.92
C ALA A 424 16.69 -12.06 -7.41
N ALA A 425 15.47 -11.50 -7.38
CA ALA A 425 14.29 -12.12 -7.97
C ALA A 425 14.43 -12.28 -9.49
N ASP A 426 14.89 -11.27 -10.23
CA ASP A 426 15.12 -11.40 -11.69
C ASP A 426 16.13 -12.50 -12.02
N LYS A 427 17.26 -12.53 -11.30
CA LYS A 427 18.30 -13.54 -11.46
C LYS A 427 17.78 -14.93 -11.11
N PHE A 428 17.01 -15.06 -10.03
CA PHE A 428 16.38 -16.31 -9.61
C PHE A 428 15.38 -16.81 -10.65
N LEU A 429 14.51 -15.94 -11.18
CA LEU A 429 13.54 -16.32 -12.20
C LEU A 429 14.23 -16.71 -13.51
N ALA A 430 15.22 -15.93 -13.95
CA ALA A 430 15.98 -16.23 -15.16
C ALA A 430 16.77 -17.54 -15.05
N ALA A 431 17.41 -17.80 -13.90
CA ALA A 431 18.21 -19.01 -13.68
C ALA A 431 17.37 -20.29 -13.63
N ASN A 432 16.08 -20.18 -13.30
CA ASN A 432 15.15 -21.30 -13.18
C ASN A 432 14.08 -21.31 -14.29
N GLU A 433 14.22 -20.45 -15.31
CA GLU A 433 13.28 -20.30 -16.44
C GLU A 433 11.81 -20.04 -16.01
N LEU A 434 11.63 -19.32 -14.91
CA LEU A 434 10.33 -19.04 -14.31
C LEU A 434 9.68 -17.78 -14.93
N PRO A 435 8.33 -17.71 -15.00
CA PRO A 435 7.64 -16.53 -15.51
C PRO A 435 7.94 -15.24 -14.72
N ALA A 436 8.11 -14.12 -15.42
CA ALA A 436 8.36 -12.81 -14.82
C ALA A 436 7.24 -12.33 -13.86
N SER A 437 6.03 -12.91 -13.95
CA SER A 437 4.91 -12.64 -13.05
C SER A 437 5.19 -12.99 -11.59
N TYR A 438 6.11 -13.91 -11.32
CA TYR A 438 6.50 -14.31 -9.96
C TYR A 438 7.45 -13.32 -9.28
N LYS A 439 7.94 -12.30 -10.00
CA LYS A 439 8.97 -11.38 -9.51
C LYS A 439 8.57 -10.73 -8.19
N GLU A 440 7.34 -10.22 -8.10
CA GLU A 440 6.89 -9.53 -6.89
C GLU A 440 6.64 -10.49 -5.72
N GLU A 441 6.28 -11.75 -5.99
CA GLU A 441 6.15 -12.78 -4.97
C GLU A 441 7.51 -13.19 -4.42
N VAL A 442 8.49 -13.39 -5.30
CA VAL A 442 9.88 -13.69 -4.92
C VAL A 442 10.51 -12.51 -4.17
N VAL A 443 10.28 -11.28 -4.62
CA VAL A 443 10.71 -10.07 -3.90
C VAL A 443 10.08 -10.00 -2.50
N ARG A 444 8.77 -10.23 -2.40
CA ARG A 444 8.07 -10.22 -1.11
C ARG A 444 8.61 -11.31 -0.20
N PHE A 445 8.86 -12.51 -0.74
CA PHE A 445 9.47 -13.62 -0.03
C PHE A 445 10.85 -13.23 0.49
N ILE A 446 11.70 -12.62 -0.33
CA ILE A 446 13.02 -12.12 0.10
C ILE A 446 12.82 -11.11 1.25
N LEU A 447 12.05 -10.04 1.04
CA LEU A 447 11.84 -8.98 2.03
C LEU A 447 11.25 -9.48 3.36
N GLN A 448 10.37 -10.48 3.31
CA GLN A 448 9.75 -11.09 4.48
C GLN A 448 10.73 -11.95 5.27
N ASN A 449 11.66 -12.63 4.58
CA ASN A 449 12.63 -13.52 5.21
C ASN A 449 13.96 -12.83 5.55
N THR A 450 14.21 -11.63 5.03
CA THR A 450 15.44 -10.86 5.27
C THR A 450 15.22 -9.66 6.19
N GLY A 451 13.97 -9.38 6.58
CA GLY A 451 13.60 -8.26 7.44
C GLY A 451 14.03 -6.94 6.82
N GLY A 452 13.22 -6.42 5.87
CA GLY A 452 13.50 -5.18 5.13
C GLY A 452 14.32 -4.17 5.93
N THR A 453 15.53 -3.90 5.46
CA THR A 453 16.59 -3.14 6.16
C THR A 453 16.04 -1.84 6.77
N GLN A 454 15.73 -1.88 8.06
CA GLN A 454 15.57 -0.69 8.88
C GLN A 454 16.95 -0.15 9.21
N LEU A 455 17.20 1.11 8.84
CA LEU A 455 18.44 1.85 9.14
C LEU A 455 18.58 2.24 10.62
N ASP A 456 17.71 1.75 11.52
CA ASP A 456 17.67 2.10 12.94
C ASP A 456 18.56 1.23 13.85
N SER A 457 19.66 0.67 13.33
CA SER A 457 20.65 0.03 14.22
C SER A 457 21.60 1.07 14.80
N ALA A 458 21.13 1.81 15.81
CA ALA A 458 22.03 2.51 16.73
C ALA A 458 22.98 1.49 17.39
N PRO A 459 24.26 1.82 17.60
CA PRO A 459 25.20 0.93 18.27
C PRO A 459 24.71 0.63 19.68
N ALA A 460 24.86 -0.63 20.11
CA ALA A 460 24.49 -1.12 21.43
C ALA A 460 24.94 -0.13 22.53
N PRO A 461 24.07 0.20 23.51
CA PRO A 461 24.41 1.19 24.51
C PRO A 461 25.62 0.70 25.30
N VAL A 462 26.69 1.51 25.24
CA VAL A 462 27.82 1.41 26.16
C VAL A 462 27.24 1.53 27.57
N ALA A 463 27.46 0.51 28.40
CA ALA A 463 26.96 0.47 29.77
C ALA A 463 27.37 1.74 30.53
N ASN A 464 26.42 2.62 30.79
CA ASN A 464 26.59 3.77 31.66
C ASN A 464 26.48 3.28 33.11
N PRO A 465 27.54 3.36 33.95
CA PRO A 465 27.52 2.71 35.27
C PRO A 465 26.63 3.40 36.33
N TYR A 466 25.84 4.40 35.96
CA TYR A 466 25.02 5.17 36.89
C TYR A 466 23.70 5.62 36.24
N SER A 467 22.73 4.71 36.18
CA SER A 467 21.30 5.07 36.10
C SER A 467 20.43 3.91 36.57
N ASP A 468 20.19 3.83 37.88
CA ASP A 468 19.03 3.11 38.41
C ASP A 468 17.76 3.88 38.01
N ASN A 469 16.73 3.13 37.60
CA ASN A 469 15.43 3.55 37.04
C ASN A 469 15.39 3.81 35.53
N GLN A 470 15.50 2.75 34.72
CA GLN A 470 14.78 2.69 33.45
C GLN A 470 13.66 1.65 33.57
N GLN A 471 12.41 2.13 33.51
CA GLN A 471 11.25 1.29 33.26
C GLN A 471 11.42 0.63 31.88
N THR A 472 11.33 -0.69 31.82
CA THR A 472 11.17 -1.44 30.57
C THR A 472 10.00 -0.87 29.75
N PRO A 473 10.10 -0.78 28.41
CA PRO A 473 8.99 -0.33 27.57
C PRO A 473 7.77 -1.24 27.81
N GLU A 474 6.67 -0.65 28.26
CA GLU A 474 5.47 -1.38 28.62
C GLU A 474 4.72 -1.84 27.34
N ALA A 475 4.31 -3.11 27.31
CA ALA A 475 3.64 -3.69 26.14
C ALA A 475 2.24 -3.09 25.96
N LYS A 476 2.05 -2.32 24.88
CA LYS A 476 0.76 -1.77 24.44
C LYS A 476 0.06 -2.76 23.49
N VAL A 477 -1.20 -3.08 23.76
CA VAL A 477 -2.01 -4.05 22.99
C VAL A 477 -3.13 -3.35 22.23
N ILE A 478 -3.72 -2.29 22.79
CA ILE A 478 -4.78 -1.49 22.19
C ILE A 478 -4.19 -0.14 21.74
N PRO A 479 -4.55 0.41 20.56
CA PRO A 479 -5.51 -0.14 19.59
C PRO A 479 -4.94 -1.28 18.74
N GLU A 480 -5.75 -2.33 18.55
CA GLU A 480 -5.43 -3.43 17.63
C GLU A 480 -6.21 -3.22 16.31
N LYS A 481 -5.48 -2.98 15.21
CA LYS A 481 -6.03 -2.56 13.91
C LYS A 481 -6.07 -3.67 12.85
N THR A 482 -5.66 -4.89 13.18
CA THR A 482 -5.53 -5.98 12.20
C THR A 482 -6.82 -6.78 12.07
N TYR A 483 -7.38 -6.89 10.86
CA TYR A 483 -8.53 -7.76 10.58
C TYR A 483 -8.16 -9.26 10.57
N PHE A 484 -9.11 -10.10 10.97
CA PHE A 484 -9.02 -11.55 10.79
C PHE A 484 -9.92 -12.03 9.63
N TYR A 485 -9.30 -12.67 8.64
CA TYR A 485 -9.99 -13.24 7.48
C TYR A 485 -9.96 -14.78 7.48
N PHE A 486 -11.03 -15.39 7.00
CA PHE A 486 -11.19 -16.82 6.75
C PHE A 486 -11.02 -17.14 5.25
N LYS A 487 -9.92 -16.67 4.65
CA LYS A 487 -9.64 -16.77 3.20
C LYS A 487 -8.94 -18.05 2.77
N GLU A 488 -8.34 -18.76 3.73
CA GLU A 488 -7.58 -19.99 3.49
C GLU A 488 -8.50 -21.16 3.12
N TYR A 489 -8.13 -21.93 2.10
CA TYR A 489 -8.85 -23.12 1.67
C TYR A 489 -7.89 -24.12 1.03
N LYS A 490 -8.31 -25.38 0.98
CA LYS A 490 -7.62 -26.44 0.22
C LYS A 490 -8.39 -26.68 -1.06
N GLU A 491 -7.82 -26.31 -2.20
CA GLU A 491 -8.45 -26.40 -3.52
C GLU A 491 -9.01 -27.80 -3.76
N GLU A 492 -8.16 -28.84 -3.66
CA GLU A 492 -8.55 -30.23 -3.87
C GLU A 492 -9.70 -30.70 -2.97
N GLN A 493 -9.78 -30.18 -1.73
CA GLN A 493 -10.84 -30.54 -0.80
C GLN A 493 -12.15 -29.86 -1.17
N LEU A 494 -12.09 -28.58 -1.55
CA LEU A 494 -13.25 -27.79 -1.96
C LEU A 494 -13.81 -28.32 -3.29
N SER A 495 -12.93 -28.59 -4.26
CA SER A 495 -13.22 -29.21 -5.56
C SER A 495 -13.88 -30.58 -5.40
N ARG A 496 -13.31 -31.46 -4.57
CA ARG A 496 -13.93 -32.77 -4.26
C ARG A 496 -15.28 -32.63 -3.57
N GLY A 497 -15.41 -31.68 -2.64
CA GLY A 497 -16.66 -31.39 -1.95
C GLY A 497 -17.76 -30.95 -2.93
N PHE A 498 -17.44 -30.01 -3.82
CA PHE A 498 -18.34 -29.53 -4.87
C PHE A 498 -18.80 -30.67 -5.78
N VAL A 499 -17.87 -31.47 -6.34
CA VAL A 499 -18.21 -32.60 -7.22
C VAL A 499 -19.09 -33.63 -6.50
N LYS A 500 -18.76 -33.94 -5.24
CA LYS A 500 -19.55 -34.87 -4.43
C LYS A 500 -20.99 -34.38 -4.29
N PHE A 501 -21.19 -33.15 -3.82
CA PHE A 501 -22.54 -32.62 -3.62
C PHE A 501 -23.29 -32.49 -4.94
N ASN A 502 -22.62 -32.07 -6.03
CA ASN A 502 -23.22 -31.96 -7.36
C ASN A 502 -23.82 -33.30 -7.83
N ASN A 503 -23.11 -34.41 -7.62
CA ASN A 503 -23.58 -35.74 -8.01
C ASN A 503 -24.82 -36.22 -7.23
N GLU A 504 -25.08 -35.65 -6.06
CA GLU A 504 -26.23 -35.97 -5.20
C GLU A 504 -27.48 -35.15 -5.57
N GLN A 505 -27.37 -34.13 -6.44
CA GLN A 505 -28.49 -33.21 -6.73
C GLN A 505 -29.35 -33.60 -7.92
N THR A 506 -30.64 -33.28 -7.83
CA THR A 506 -31.58 -33.37 -8.97
C THR A 506 -31.29 -32.29 -10.02
N HIS A 507 -30.98 -31.07 -9.58
CA HIS A 507 -30.61 -29.93 -10.44
C HIS A 507 -29.08 -29.72 -10.43
N ARG A 508 -28.35 -30.76 -10.82
CA ARG A 508 -26.88 -30.74 -10.86
C ARG A 508 -26.33 -29.98 -12.07
N PHE A 509 -25.14 -29.43 -11.93
CA PHE A 509 -24.33 -28.94 -13.04
C PHE A 509 -23.96 -30.11 -13.96
N SER A 510 -23.98 -29.86 -15.26
CA SER A 510 -23.44 -30.77 -16.28
C SER A 510 -21.94 -30.99 -16.10
N GLU A 511 -21.38 -31.99 -16.78
CA GLU A 511 -19.94 -32.27 -16.74
C GLU A 511 -19.11 -31.07 -17.23
N SER A 512 -19.57 -30.39 -18.29
CA SER A 512 -18.91 -29.19 -18.81
C SER A 512 -18.92 -28.04 -17.80
N GLU A 513 -20.08 -27.75 -17.19
CA GLU A 513 -20.21 -26.70 -16.18
C GLU A 513 -19.40 -27.04 -14.92
N THR A 514 -19.34 -28.32 -14.54
CA THR A 514 -18.53 -28.80 -13.41
C THR A 514 -17.05 -28.51 -13.68
N ASN A 515 -16.54 -28.87 -14.86
CA ASN A 515 -15.16 -28.60 -15.24
C ASN A 515 -14.85 -27.10 -15.30
N GLU A 516 -15.79 -26.27 -15.73
CA GLU A 516 -15.64 -24.81 -15.71
C GLU A 516 -15.51 -24.28 -14.28
N VAL A 517 -16.36 -24.73 -13.35
CA VAL A 517 -16.27 -24.36 -11.93
C VAL A 517 -14.93 -24.78 -11.33
N LEU A 518 -14.46 -26.00 -11.64
CA LEU A 518 -13.17 -26.50 -11.16
C LEU A 518 -11.99 -25.70 -11.73
N SER A 519 -12.05 -25.31 -13.01
CA SER A 519 -11.04 -24.45 -13.62
C SER A 519 -10.97 -23.09 -12.93
N LYS A 520 -12.13 -22.47 -12.65
CA LYS A 520 -12.19 -21.18 -11.94
C LYS A 520 -11.65 -21.29 -10.51
N LEU A 521 -11.90 -22.41 -9.82
CA LEU A 521 -11.36 -22.65 -8.47
C LEU A 521 -9.85 -22.83 -8.41
N LYS A 522 -9.22 -23.22 -9.52
CA LYS A 522 -7.77 -23.39 -9.61
C LYS A 522 -7.03 -22.07 -9.77
N ASN A 523 -7.58 -21.14 -10.55
CA ASN A 523 -6.93 -19.86 -10.85
C ASN A 523 -7.40 -18.71 -9.94
N LEU A 524 -8.67 -18.73 -9.48
CA LEU A 524 -9.32 -17.76 -8.59
C LEU A 524 -8.87 -16.30 -8.77
N THR A 525 -8.82 -15.83 -10.01
CA THR A 525 -8.70 -14.41 -10.29
C THR A 525 -9.93 -13.65 -9.78
N SER A 526 -9.86 -12.31 -9.72
CA SER A 526 -10.99 -11.46 -9.32
C SER A 526 -12.23 -11.69 -10.19
N ALA A 527 -12.05 -11.76 -11.52
CA ALA A 527 -13.13 -12.03 -12.46
C ALA A 527 -13.74 -13.43 -12.30
N GLU A 528 -12.90 -14.46 -12.10
CA GLU A 528 -13.39 -15.83 -11.86
C GLU A 528 -14.14 -15.95 -10.53
N SER A 529 -13.62 -15.31 -9.48
CA SER A 529 -14.25 -15.25 -8.16
C SER A 529 -15.61 -14.56 -8.23
N LEU A 530 -15.71 -13.44 -8.98
CA LEU A 530 -16.97 -12.74 -9.20
C LEU A 530 -17.96 -13.60 -10.01
N SER A 531 -17.47 -14.35 -11.01
CA SER A 531 -18.31 -15.27 -11.78
C SER A 531 -18.86 -16.41 -10.91
N LEU A 532 -18.04 -17.00 -10.05
CA LEU A 532 -18.49 -18.02 -9.09
C LEU A 532 -19.54 -17.43 -8.12
N LEU A 533 -19.31 -16.21 -7.64
CA LEU A 533 -20.21 -15.50 -6.72
C LEU A 533 -21.57 -15.18 -7.34
N THR A 534 -21.60 -14.76 -8.60
CA THR A 534 -22.81 -14.27 -9.26
C THR A 534 -23.56 -15.33 -10.08
N VAL A 535 -22.90 -16.42 -10.47
CA VAL A 535 -23.49 -17.47 -11.32
C VAL A 535 -23.59 -18.81 -10.59
N THR A 536 -22.48 -19.32 -10.06
CA THR A 536 -22.42 -20.69 -9.51
C THR A 536 -23.10 -20.78 -8.14
N ILE A 537 -22.75 -19.87 -7.22
CA ILE A 537 -23.27 -19.89 -5.85
C ILE A 537 -24.80 -19.70 -5.79
N PRO A 538 -25.42 -18.77 -6.55
CA PRO A 538 -26.88 -18.64 -6.56
C PRO A 538 -27.59 -19.91 -7.03
N GLN A 539 -27.03 -20.62 -8.02
CA GLN A 539 -27.60 -21.89 -8.47
C GLN A 539 -27.56 -22.96 -7.37
N ILE A 540 -26.46 -23.03 -6.61
CA ILE A 540 -26.36 -23.93 -5.45
C ILE A 540 -27.41 -23.56 -4.41
N LEU A 541 -27.45 -22.29 -3.97
CA LEU A 541 -28.30 -21.88 -2.85
C LEU A 541 -29.80 -21.89 -3.19
N GLN A 542 -30.17 -21.72 -4.47
CA GLN A 542 -31.57 -21.71 -4.89
C GLN A 542 -32.09 -23.07 -5.34
N LYS A 543 -31.25 -23.92 -5.95
CA LYS A 543 -31.70 -25.17 -6.61
C LYS A 543 -31.28 -26.44 -5.90
N TRP A 544 -30.27 -26.41 -5.04
CA TRP A 544 -29.79 -27.60 -4.34
C TRP A 544 -30.49 -27.79 -2.99
N ASP A 545 -30.46 -29.02 -2.49
CA ASP A 545 -31.01 -29.35 -1.18
C ASP A 545 -30.30 -28.56 -0.06
N PRO A 546 -31.00 -28.13 1.01
CA PRO A 546 -30.41 -27.31 2.09
C PRO A 546 -29.15 -27.87 2.74
N LYS A 547 -28.99 -29.21 2.74
CA LYS A 547 -27.79 -29.88 3.27
C LYS A 547 -26.53 -29.55 2.46
N ALA A 548 -26.68 -29.27 1.17
CA ALA A 548 -25.59 -28.93 0.28
C ALA A 548 -25.24 -27.43 0.31
N HIS A 549 -26.08 -26.57 0.90
CA HIS A 549 -25.82 -25.11 0.96
C HIS A 549 -24.50 -24.75 1.66
N LEU A 550 -23.98 -25.63 2.51
CA LEU A 550 -22.66 -25.48 3.14
C LEU A 550 -21.57 -25.21 2.11
N ILE A 551 -21.58 -25.91 0.96
CA ILE A 551 -20.55 -25.72 -0.09
C ILE A 551 -20.71 -24.36 -0.78
N GLY A 552 -21.94 -23.86 -0.92
CA GLY A 552 -22.20 -22.53 -1.49
C GLY A 552 -21.61 -21.42 -0.62
N PHE A 553 -21.77 -21.51 0.70
CA PHE A 553 -21.14 -20.54 1.62
C PHE A 553 -19.63 -20.75 1.75
N ASP A 554 -19.13 -21.98 1.63
CA ASP A 554 -17.68 -22.26 1.61
C ASP A 554 -17.01 -21.64 0.38
N LEU A 555 -17.64 -21.76 -0.79
CA LEU A 555 -17.22 -21.06 -2.01
C LEU A 555 -17.32 -19.54 -1.83
N MET A 556 -18.42 -19.04 -1.25
CA MET A 556 -18.65 -17.60 -1.06
C MET A 556 -17.57 -16.96 -0.19
N ARG A 557 -17.19 -17.59 0.94
CA ARG A 557 -16.13 -17.05 1.80
C ARG A 557 -14.76 -17.03 1.11
N VAL A 558 -14.51 -17.93 0.17
CA VAL A 558 -13.24 -18.01 -0.57
C VAL A 558 -13.20 -16.95 -1.68
N CYS A 559 -14.34 -16.69 -2.34
CA CYS A 559 -14.42 -15.74 -3.45
C CYS A 559 -14.36 -14.28 -2.97
N ILE A 560 -15.09 -13.92 -1.91
CA ILE A 560 -15.23 -12.50 -1.48
C ILE A 560 -13.88 -11.78 -1.29
N PRO A 561 -12.88 -12.33 -0.56
CA PRO A 561 -11.60 -11.65 -0.35
C PRO A 561 -10.72 -11.51 -1.60
N ARG A 562 -11.10 -12.14 -2.72
CA ARG A 562 -10.31 -12.19 -3.97
C ARG A 562 -10.90 -11.32 -5.07
N ILE A 563 -12.09 -10.79 -4.86
CA ILE A 563 -12.73 -9.86 -5.79
C ILE A 563 -12.29 -8.45 -5.44
N THR A 564 -11.72 -7.75 -6.40
CA THR A 564 -11.30 -6.35 -6.28
C THR A 564 -12.51 -5.42 -6.13
N ALA A 565 -12.34 -4.26 -5.50
CA ALA A 565 -13.37 -3.23 -5.45
C ALA A 565 -13.88 -2.85 -6.84
N VAL A 566 -13.00 -2.79 -7.85
CA VAL A 566 -13.36 -2.51 -9.25
C VAL A 566 -14.43 -3.49 -9.75
N ASP A 567 -14.18 -4.78 -9.57
CA ASP A 567 -15.06 -5.83 -10.08
C ASP A 567 -16.37 -5.89 -9.29
N PHE A 568 -16.34 -5.64 -7.98
CA PHE A 568 -17.56 -5.48 -7.18
C PHE A 568 -18.40 -4.29 -7.64
N LEU A 569 -17.79 -3.11 -7.81
CA LEU A 569 -18.50 -1.89 -8.22
C LEU A 569 -19.04 -1.98 -9.65
N ARG A 570 -18.43 -2.79 -10.52
CA ARG A 570 -18.95 -3.08 -11.87
C ARG A 570 -20.12 -4.07 -11.86
N SER A 571 -20.25 -4.88 -10.81
CA SER A 571 -21.31 -5.87 -10.70
C SER A 571 -22.59 -5.23 -10.16
N LEU A 572 -23.66 -5.26 -10.96
CA LEU A 572 -24.96 -4.75 -10.53
C LEU A 572 -25.68 -5.69 -9.53
N ASP A 573 -25.30 -6.97 -9.52
CA ASP A 573 -26.05 -8.02 -8.81
C ASP A 573 -25.30 -8.59 -7.60
N ALA A 574 -23.98 -8.44 -7.50
CA ALA A 574 -23.16 -9.10 -6.47
C ALA A 574 -23.59 -8.75 -5.04
N ALA A 575 -23.84 -7.48 -4.76
CA ALA A 575 -24.31 -7.02 -3.45
C ALA A 575 -25.63 -7.68 -3.07
N GLN A 576 -26.64 -7.61 -3.96
CA GLN A 576 -27.94 -8.19 -3.71
C GLN A 576 -27.85 -9.71 -3.49
N ILE A 577 -27.08 -10.42 -4.33
CA ILE A 577 -26.87 -11.86 -4.23
C ILE A 577 -26.25 -12.24 -2.88
N VAL A 578 -25.20 -11.53 -2.44
CA VAL A 578 -24.53 -11.81 -1.17
C VAL A 578 -25.47 -11.55 0.01
N PHE A 579 -26.20 -10.43 -0.01
CA PHE A 579 -27.15 -10.09 1.04
C PHE A 579 -28.27 -11.13 1.16
N ASP A 580 -28.92 -11.46 0.03
CA ASP A 580 -30.01 -12.44 0.00
C ASP A 580 -29.54 -13.82 0.42
N SER A 581 -28.33 -14.22 -0.01
CA SER A 581 -27.73 -15.49 0.39
C SER A 581 -27.53 -15.54 1.90
N ILE A 582 -26.90 -14.54 2.52
CA ILE A 582 -26.68 -14.49 3.96
C ILE A 582 -28.01 -14.48 4.72
N SER A 583 -28.94 -13.62 4.31
CA SER A 583 -30.23 -13.45 4.98
C SER A 583 -31.07 -14.73 4.93
N SER A 584 -31.22 -15.36 3.76
CA SER A 584 -31.95 -16.61 3.57
C SER A 584 -31.24 -17.80 4.21
N GLY A 585 -29.91 -17.84 4.15
CA GLY A 585 -29.09 -18.85 4.83
C GLY A 585 -29.30 -18.82 6.34
N LEU A 586 -29.31 -17.63 6.96
CA LEU A 586 -29.61 -17.51 8.39
C LEU A 586 -31.03 -17.96 8.73
N ASP A 587 -32.00 -17.73 7.85
CA ASP A 587 -33.38 -18.17 8.05
C ASP A 587 -33.51 -19.70 7.97
N SER A 588 -32.81 -20.33 7.03
CA SER A 588 -32.83 -21.78 6.77
C SER A 588 -31.93 -22.61 7.70
N VAL A 589 -31.03 -21.97 8.46
CA VAL A 589 -30.23 -22.64 9.50
C VAL A 589 -31.16 -23.14 10.61
N GLU A 590 -31.49 -24.43 10.56
CA GLU A 590 -32.14 -25.16 11.66
C GLU A 590 -31.05 -25.66 12.63
N ASP A 591 -30.85 -26.97 12.77
CA ASP A 591 -29.84 -27.56 13.66
C ASP A 591 -28.43 -27.65 13.02
N ASN A 592 -28.27 -27.13 11.80
CA ASN A 592 -27.01 -27.22 11.04
C ASN A 592 -26.01 -26.14 11.46
N ILE A 593 -25.29 -26.40 12.54
CA ILE A 593 -24.27 -25.48 13.05
C ILE A 593 -23.07 -25.28 12.11
N ALA A 594 -22.78 -26.24 11.24
CA ALA A 594 -21.71 -26.10 10.27
C ALA A 594 -22.05 -25.02 9.23
N LEU A 595 -23.31 -24.96 8.79
CA LEU A 595 -23.80 -23.90 7.90
C LEU A 595 -23.76 -22.54 8.59
N PHE A 596 -24.22 -22.45 9.84
CA PHE A 596 -24.14 -21.22 10.64
C PHE A 596 -22.71 -20.70 10.77
N MET A 597 -21.77 -21.60 11.10
CA MET A 597 -20.33 -21.28 11.17
C MET A 597 -19.81 -20.74 9.83
N MET A 598 -20.22 -21.33 8.71
CA MET A 598 -19.77 -20.87 7.40
C MET A 598 -20.32 -19.50 7.04
N ILE A 599 -21.59 -19.21 7.37
CA ILE A 599 -22.18 -17.88 7.19
C ILE A 599 -21.43 -16.83 8.04
N LEU A 600 -21.06 -17.16 9.28
CA LEU A 600 -20.23 -16.27 10.11
C LEU A 600 -18.88 -15.99 9.46
N LYS A 601 -18.23 -16.98 8.82
CA LYS A 601 -16.97 -16.77 8.10
C LYS A 601 -17.14 -15.87 6.88
N VAL A 602 -18.25 -15.99 6.15
CA VAL A 602 -18.60 -15.06 5.07
C VAL A 602 -18.74 -13.64 5.60
N LEU A 603 -19.51 -13.44 6.68
CA LEU A 603 -19.68 -12.12 7.30
C LEU A 603 -18.35 -11.51 7.75
N ASN A 604 -17.46 -12.30 8.35
CA ASN A 604 -16.12 -11.84 8.73
C ASN A 604 -15.28 -11.40 7.52
N ASN A 605 -15.40 -12.11 6.41
CA ASN A 605 -14.66 -11.80 5.17
C ASN A 605 -15.19 -10.58 4.43
N LEU A 606 -16.42 -10.15 4.73
CA LEU A 606 -16.97 -8.91 4.19
C LEU A 606 -16.38 -7.69 4.89
N ILE A 607 -16.19 -7.71 6.21
CA ILE A 607 -15.77 -6.53 6.97
C ILE A 607 -14.43 -5.97 6.43
N GLY A 608 -14.41 -4.67 6.16
CA GLY A 608 -13.25 -3.97 5.59
C GLY A 608 -13.16 -4.05 4.06
N THR A 609 -14.14 -4.63 3.37
CA THR A 609 -14.23 -4.60 1.90
C THR A 609 -15.16 -3.48 1.40
N ALA A 610 -14.97 -3.04 0.15
CA ALA A 610 -15.89 -2.10 -0.50
C ALA A 610 -17.34 -2.64 -0.55
N LEU A 611 -17.51 -3.95 -0.71
CA LEU A 611 -18.83 -4.59 -0.71
C LEU A 611 -19.52 -4.49 0.66
N PHE A 612 -18.78 -4.60 1.75
CA PHE A 612 -19.35 -4.41 3.08
C PHE A 612 -19.89 -3.01 3.26
N ALA A 613 -19.16 -1.99 2.80
CA ALA A 613 -19.63 -0.63 2.85
C ALA A 613 -20.93 -0.44 2.04
N GLN A 614 -20.96 -0.98 0.82
CA GLN A 614 -22.15 -0.94 -0.04
C GLN A 614 -23.38 -1.62 0.59
N LEU A 615 -23.19 -2.70 1.35
CA LEU A 615 -24.27 -3.48 1.95
C LEU A 615 -24.77 -2.91 3.28
N PHE A 616 -23.84 -2.46 4.11
CA PHE A 616 -24.07 -2.29 5.54
C PHE A 616 -23.83 -0.89 6.05
N MET A 617 -23.57 0.08 5.18
CA MET A 617 -23.41 1.48 5.54
C MET A 617 -24.47 2.35 4.87
N THR A 618 -24.89 3.38 5.56
CA THR A 618 -25.78 4.42 5.06
C THR A 618 -25.31 5.78 5.56
N ALA A 619 -25.55 6.82 4.77
CA ALA A 619 -25.38 8.20 5.20
C ALA A 619 -26.71 8.69 5.80
N ASP A 620 -26.63 9.47 6.88
CA ASP A 620 -27.75 10.20 7.47
C ASP A 620 -27.98 11.55 6.78
N ASP A 621 -29.11 12.19 7.09
CA ASP A 621 -29.51 13.49 6.56
C ASP A 621 -28.49 14.61 6.86
N ASP A 622 -27.66 14.43 7.89
CA ASP A 622 -26.58 15.33 8.28
C ASP A 622 -25.22 15.00 7.64
N GLY A 623 -25.16 13.97 6.79
CA GLY A 623 -23.94 13.49 6.13
C GLY A 623 -23.09 12.54 6.97
N SER A 624 -23.48 12.25 8.22
CA SER A 624 -22.77 11.28 9.05
C SER A 624 -23.02 9.84 8.57
N THR A 625 -22.00 8.98 8.69
CA THR A 625 -22.09 7.59 8.22
C THR A 625 -22.38 6.65 9.38
N GLN A 626 -23.35 5.76 9.21
CA GLN A 626 -23.72 4.76 10.21
C GLN A 626 -24.00 3.37 9.62
N PHE A 627 -24.08 2.37 10.48
CA PHE A 627 -24.48 1.02 10.08
C PHE A 627 -25.96 0.99 9.66
N SER A 628 -26.26 0.34 8.54
CA SER A 628 -27.61 0.27 7.98
C SER A 628 -28.55 -0.63 8.80
N GLU A 629 -29.87 -0.40 8.69
CA GLU A 629 -30.89 -1.27 9.30
C GLU A 629 -30.77 -2.73 8.86
N HIS A 630 -30.28 -2.96 7.63
CA HIS A 630 -29.99 -4.30 7.12
C HIS A 630 -28.94 -5.02 7.96
N LEU A 631 -27.88 -4.32 8.39
CA LEU A 631 -26.88 -4.92 9.27
C LEU A 631 -27.49 -5.29 10.62
N VAL A 632 -28.28 -4.39 11.21
CA VAL A 632 -28.95 -4.63 12.49
C VAL A 632 -29.83 -5.88 12.42
N ALA A 633 -30.61 -6.02 11.34
CA ALA A 633 -31.45 -7.20 11.12
C ALA A 633 -30.63 -8.50 11.01
N ILE A 634 -29.48 -8.46 10.33
CA ILE A 634 -28.56 -9.60 10.24
C ILE A 634 -27.98 -9.96 11.62
N LEU A 635 -27.51 -8.98 12.39
CA LEU A 635 -26.98 -9.21 13.74
C LEU A 635 -28.06 -9.81 14.66
N ASP A 636 -29.30 -9.36 14.58
CA ASP A 636 -30.41 -9.93 15.33
C ASP A 636 -30.76 -11.38 14.93
N LYS A 637 -30.68 -11.70 13.63
CA LYS A 637 -30.80 -13.09 13.15
C LYS A 637 -29.67 -13.96 13.71
N VAL A 638 -28.42 -13.49 13.63
CA VAL A 638 -27.24 -14.20 14.16
C VAL A 638 -27.37 -14.44 15.67
N LYS A 639 -27.77 -13.41 16.44
CA LYS A 639 -27.97 -13.51 17.89
C LYS A 639 -29.02 -14.56 18.25
N ARG A 640 -30.18 -14.54 17.57
CA ARG A 640 -31.26 -15.51 17.81
C ARG A 640 -30.83 -16.94 17.51
N LYS A 641 -30.15 -17.17 16.39
CA LYS A 641 -29.65 -18.50 16.01
C LYS A 641 -28.55 -19.01 16.94
N TYR A 642 -27.64 -18.13 17.35
CA TYR A 642 -26.62 -18.50 18.34
C TYR A 642 -27.25 -18.94 19.68
N ALA A 643 -28.25 -18.20 20.17
CA ALA A 643 -28.97 -18.53 21.39
C ALA A 643 -29.73 -19.85 21.28
N SER A 644 -30.33 -20.16 20.13
CA SER A 644 -31.04 -21.45 19.93
C SER A 644 -30.10 -22.65 19.93
N PHE A 645 -28.85 -22.50 19.46
CA PHE A 645 -27.87 -23.59 19.54
C PHE A 645 -27.34 -23.81 20.97
N GLY A 646 -27.16 -22.73 21.73
CA GLY A 646 -26.65 -22.80 23.10
C GLY A 646 -27.60 -23.47 24.10
N SER A 647 -28.90 -23.53 23.80
CA SER A 647 -29.90 -24.16 24.66
C SER A 647 -30.11 -25.66 24.39
N GLN A 648 -29.51 -26.22 23.34
CA GLN A 648 -29.63 -27.63 22.99
C GLN A 648 -28.56 -28.48 23.69
N ALA A 649 -28.94 -29.55 24.38
CA ALA A 649 -28.05 -30.28 25.29
C ALA A 649 -26.79 -30.90 24.65
N SER A 650 -26.81 -31.21 23.35
CA SER A 650 -25.71 -31.92 22.65
C SER A 650 -24.85 -31.05 21.73
N ILE A 651 -25.25 -29.80 21.46
CA ILE A 651 -24.55 -28.93 20.50
C ILE A 651 -23.35 -28.17 21.12
N PRO A 652 -23.42 -27.64 22.36
CA PRO A 652 -22.32 -26.89 22.99
C PRO A 652 -21.00 -27.65 23.09
N GLU A 653 -21.04 -28.97 23.18
CA GLU A 653 -19.85 -29.84 23.21
C GLU A 653 -19.27 -30.13 21.81
N SER A 654 -19.96 -29.74 20.73
CA SER A 654 -19.50 -30.00 19.37
C SER A 654 -18.34 -29.07 18.97
N LYS A 655 -17.35 -29.63 18.26
CA LYS A 655 -16.24 -28.86 17.68
C LYS A 655 -16.73 -27.73 16.75
N HIS A 656 -17.86 -27.95 16.06
CA HIS A 656 -18.46 -26.94 15.19
C HIS A 656 -19.05 -25.77 15.99
N TYR A 657 -19.63 -26.01 17.18
CA TYR A 657 -20.09 -24.93 18.07
C TYR A 657 -18.93 -24.07 18.57
N GLN A 658 -17.84 -24.70 19.02
CA GLN A 658 -16.62 -23.98 19.41
C GLN A 658 -16.08 -23.11 18.27
N THR A 659 -16.00 -23.67 17.06
CA THR A 659 -15.53 -22.94 15.88
C THR A 659 -16.49 -21.80 15.51
N ALA A 660 -17.81 -22.02 15.58
CA ALA A 660 -18.81 -20.99 15.31
C ALA A 660 -18.70 -19.83 16.30
N SER A 661 -18.49 -20.11 17.59
CA SER A 661 -18.29 -19.08 18.62
C SER A 661 -16.97 -18.33 18.46
N THR A 662 -15.90 -18.99 18.01
CA THR A 662 -14.66 -18.29 17.64
C THR A 662 -14.88 -17.40 16.41
N SER A 663 -15.63 -17.84 15.40
CA SER A 663 -16.00 -16.99 14.26
C SER A 663 -16.92 -15.83 14.65
N LEU A 664 -17.81 -16.03 15.61
CA LEU A 664 -18.71 -14.99 16.14
C LEU A 664 -17.95 -13.94 16.96
N SER A 665 -17.03 -14.36 17.83
CA SER A 665 -16.15 -13.43 18.55
C SER A 665 -15.19 -12.71 17.60
N THR A 666 -14.73 -13.37 16.52
CA THR A 666 -13.97 -12.72 15.45
C THR A 666 -14.81 -11.67 14.72
N LEU A 667 -16.11 -11.90 14.53
CA LEU A 667 -17.00 -10.93 13.90
C LEU A 667 -17.07 -9.64 14.71
N ILE A 668 -17.29 -9.76 16.03
CA ILE A 668 -17.31 -8.62 16.96
C ILE A 668 -15.95 -7.91 16.99
N TYR A 669 -14.86 -8.67 17.00
CA TYR A 669 -13.51 -8.14 16.90
C TYR A 669 -13.30 -7.35 15.60
N ASN A 670 -13.65 -7.88 14.44
CA ASN A 670 -13.45 -7.21 13.15
C ASN A 670 -14.28 -5.91 13.07
N PHE A 671 -15.49 -5.89 13.64
CA PHE A 671 -16.26 -4.65 13.77
C PHE A 671 -15.58 -3.61 14.68
N SER A 672 -14.90 -4.05 15.74
CA SER A 672 -14.13 -3.14 16.59
C SER A 672 -12.92 -2.56 15.86
N VAL A 673 -12.25 -3.38 15.03
CA VAL A 673 -11.15 -2.94 14.17
C VAL A 673 -11.67 -1.93 13.16
N TYR A 674 -12.82 -2.21 12.53
CA TYR A 674 -13.49 -1.29 11.63
C TYR A 674 -13.80 0.05 12.31
N GLN A 675 -14.36 0.01 13.53
CA GLN A 675 -14.68 1.21 14.30
C GLN A 675 -13.48 2.14 14.50
N ILE A 676 -12.30 1.58 14.80
CA ILE A 676 -11.10 2.37 15.12
C ILE A 676 -10.25 2.72 13.88
N SER A 677 -10.44 2.00 12.78
CA SER A 677 -9.67 2.17 11.54
C SER A 677 -10.38 3.08 10.54
N THR A 678 -11.70 3.19 10.66
CA THR A 678 -12.56 4.02 9.83
C THR A 678 -12.85 5.33 10.57
N GLN A 679 -12.47 6.48 10.00
CA GLN A 679 -12.38 7.74 10.72
C GLN A 679 -13.74 8.26 11.19
N SER A 680 -14.76 8.26 10.32
CA SER A 680 -16.15 8.65 10.64
C SER A 680 -16.75 7.83 11.77
N PHE A 681 -16.38 6.56 11.87
CA PHE A 681 -16.78 5.70 12.98
C PHE A 681 -15.96 6.03 14.24
N SER A 682 -14.64 6.20 14.11
CA SER A 682 -13.77 6.48 15.25
C SER A 682 -14.09 7.81 15.95
N SER A 683 -14.58 8.81 15.19
CA SER A 683 -14.96 10.13 15.69
C SER A 683 -16.39 10.21 16.25
N GLU A 684 -17.29 9.30 15.87
CA GLU A 684 -18.66 9.24 16.39
C GLU A 684 -18.89 7.92 17.16
N PRO A 685 -18.64 7.90 18.49
CA PRO A 685 -18.70 6.68 19.29
C PRO A 685 -20.07 5.98 19.30
N LYS A 686 -21.16 6.70 18.95
CA LYS A 686 -22.51 6.15 18.89
C LYS A 686 -22.71 5.14 17.76
N THR A 687 -21.93 5.24 16.68
CA THR A 687 -21.99 4.30 15.55
C THR A 687 -21.68 2.86 15.97
N ALA A 688 -20.96 2.67 17.08
CA ALA A 688 -20.69 1.36 17.68
C ALA A 688 -21.90 0.71 18.38
N GLN A 689 -22.99 1.44 18.65
CA GLN A 689 -24.11 0.97 19.46
C GLN A 689 -24.72 -0.36 18.96
N PRO A 690 -24.97 -0.56 17.66
CA PRO A 690 -25.55 -1.82 17.18
C PRO A 690 -24.66 -3.02 17.50
N VAL A 691 -23.34 -2.89 17.30
CA VAL A 691 -22.38 -3.98 17.52
C VAL A 691 -22.12 -4.21 19.00
N THR A 692 -21.98 -3.16 19.81
CA THR A 692 -21.79 -3.29 21.26
C THR A 692 -23.03 -3.90 21.94
N SER A 693 -24.23 -3.54 21.49
CA SER A 693 -25.49 -4.15 21.97
C SER A 693 -25.57 -5.64 21.58
N PHE A 694 -25.16 -5.97 20.36
CA PHE A 694 -25.04 -7.34 19.89
C PHE A 694 -24.03 -8.15 20.72
N ALA A 695 -22.83 -7.61 20.94
CA ALA A 695 -21.76 -8.21 21.74
C ALA A 695 -22.22 -8.50 23.18
N ASN A 696 -22.94 -7.55 23.80
CA ASN A 696 -23.52 -7.74 25.13
C ASN A 696 -24.59 -8.84 25.16
N GLY A 697 -25.29 -9.06 24.05
CA GLY A 697 -26.30 -10.11 23.93
C GLY A 697 -25.74 -11.53 23.80
N VAL A 698 -24.48 -11.69 23.37
CA VAL A 698 -23.84 -13.02 23.16
C VAL A 698 -22.62 -13.25 24.05
N GLY A 699 -22.12 -12.21 24.71
CA GLY A 699 -20.85 -12.19 25.43
C GLY A 699 -20.74 -13.22 26.55
N ASP A 700 -21.78 -13.39 27.37
CA ASP A 700 -21.77 -14.38 28.46
C ASP A 700 -21.52 -15.81 27.93
N GLY A 701 -22.19 -16.16 26.81
CA GLY A 701 -22.01 -17.46 26.16
C GLY A 701 -20.64 -17.63 25.52
N LEU A 702 -20.07 -16.57 24.93
CA LEU A 702 -18.73 -16.61 24.34
C LEU A 702 -17.64 -16.76 25.40
N VAL A 703 -17.76 -16.04 26.52
CA VAL A 703 -16.79 -16.09 27.63
C VAL A 703 -16.81 -17.44 28.32
N ALA A 704 -18.00 -18.00 28.55
CA ALA A 704 -18.15 -19.32 29.19
C ALA A 704 -17.55 -20.46 28.35
N LEU A 705 -17.46 -20.29 27.02
CA LEU A 705 -17.07 -21.37 26.12
C LEU A 705 -15.56 -21.57 26.02
N GLY A 706 -14.75 -20.51 26.06
CA GLY A 706 -13.31 -20.68 25.99
C GLY A 706 -12.50 -19.39 25.88
N ALA A 707 -11.21 -19.51 26.21
CA ALA A 707 -10.26 -18.40 26.30
C ALA A 707 -10.10 -17.63 24.98
N GLU A 708 -10.09 -18.30 23.81
CA GLU A 708 -9.92 -17.61 22.52
C GLU A 708 -11.07 -16.66 22.19
N SER A 709 -12.32 -17.13 22.36
CA SER A 709 -13.50 -16.31 22.12
C SER A 709 -13.59 -15.16 23.12
N ALA A 710 -13.24 -15.42 24.38
CA ALA A 710 -13.16 -14.39 25.41
C ALA A 710 -12.09 -13.35 25.12
N TYR A 711 -10.90 -13.76 24.65
CA TYR A 711 -9.80 -12.86 24.35
C TYR A 711 -10.14 -11.89 23.22
N ARG A 712 -10.68 -12.40 22.10
CA ARG A 712 -11.16 -11.59 20.97
C ARG A 712 -12.21 -10.57 21.39
N LEU A 713 -13.13 -10.98 22.26
CA LEU A 713 -14.18 -10.12 22.79
C LEU A 713 -13.61 -9.03 23.72
N CYS A 714 -12.59 -9.35 24.53
CA CYS A 714 -11.88 -8.37 25.37
C CYS A 714 -11.07 -7.37 24.55
N ILE A 715 -10.41 -7.79 23.47
CA ILE A 715 -9.74 -6.86 22.53
C ILE A 715 -10.77 -5.93 21.90
N ALA A 716 -11.90 -6.47 21.44
CA ALA A 716 -12.98 -5.67 20.88
C ALA A 716 -13.48 -4.60 21.86
N TYR A 717 -13.67 -4.97 23.12
CA TYR A 717 -14.01 -4.02 24.18
C TYR A 717 -12.93 -2.96 24.39
N GLY A 718 -11.65 -3.33 24.37
CA GLY A 718 -10.53 -2.39 24.44
C GLY A 718 -10.53 -1.38 23.29
N ASN A 719 -10.70 -1.85 22.06
CA ASN A 719 -10.82 -1.00 20.87
C ASN A 719 -12.00 -0.03 20.97
N TYR A 720 -13.18 -0.50 21.39
CA TYR A 720 -14.33 0.38 21.60
C TYR A 720 -14.12 1.39 22.74
N ARG A 721 -13.39 1.01 23.80
CA ARG A 721 -13.04 1.92 24.90
C ARG A 721 -12.04 2.99 24.45
N PHE A 722 -11.11 2.64 23.57
CA PHE A 722 -10.15 3.57 22.96
C PHE A 722 -10.85 4.72 22.21
N VAL A 723 -12.00 4.47 21.58
CA VAL A 723 -12.85 5.49 20.93
C VAL A 723 -14.05 5.93 21.77
N HIS A 724 -14.05 5.70 23.09
CA HIS A 724 -15.12 6.12 24.00
C HIS A 724 -16.53 5.59 23.67
N ALA A 725 -16.64 4.48 22.94
CA ALA A 725 -17.92 3.89 22.50
C ALA A 725 -18.63 3.04 23.58
N TYR A 726 -17.93 2.66 24.66
CA TYR A 726 -18.54 1.97 25.81
C TYR A 726 -18.84 2.95 26.95
N GLN A 727 -20.13 3.14 27.26
CA GLN A 727 -20.56 4.00 28.37
C GLN A 727 -20.49 3.30 29.75
N ALA A 728 -20.59 1.97 29.80
CA ALA A 728 -20.52 1.17 31.03
C ALA A 728 -19.85 -0.19 30.76
N GLU A 729 -19.15 -0.74 31.76
CA GLU A 729 -18.54 -2.07 31.63
C GLU A 729 -19.63 -3.15 31.47
N PRO A 730 -19.53 -4.03 30.47
CA PRO A 730 -20.51 -5.08 30.27
C PRO A 730 -20.34 -6.23 31.26
N LYS A 731 -21.43 -6.89 31.65
CA LYS A 731 -21.44 -7.95 32.68
C LYS A 731 -20.50 -9.12 32.36
N TRP A 732 -20.40 -9.51 31.09
CA TRP A 732 -19.54 -10.61 30.66
C TRP A 732 -18.05 -10.32 30.87
N LEU A 733 -17.64 -9.05 30.99
CA LEU A 733 -16.23 -8.66 31.20
C LEU A 733 -15.74 -9.06 32.59
N GLU A 734 -16.59 -8.97 33.61
CA GLU A 734 -16.26 -9.42 34.96
C GLU A 734 -16.05 -10.95 34.99
N ALA A 735 -16.90 -11.70 34.29
CA ALA A 735 -16.74 -13.13 34.12
C ALA A 735 -15.41 -13.47 33.40
N ALA A 736 -15.05 -12.73 32.36
CA ALA A 736 -13.79 -12.92 31.64
C ALA A 736 -12.56 -12.63 32.53
N LYS A 737 -12.59 -11.53 33.30
CA LYS A 737 -11.56 -11.19 34.29
C LYS A 737 -11.39 -12.32 35.31
N LYS A 738 -12.49 -12.89 35.79
CA LYS A 738 -12.48 -13.99 36.77
C LYS A 738 -11.95 -15.32 36.21
N LEU A 739 -12.33 -15.67 34.99
CA LEU A 739 -11.96 -16.95 34.37
C LEU A 739 -10.54 -16.95 33.80
N TYR A 740 -10.14 -15.86 33.12
CA TYR A 740 -8.92 -15.84 32.30
C TYR A 740 -7.89 -14.80 32.74
N GLY A 741 -8.17 -13.95 33.73
CA GLY A 741 -7.26 -12.89 34.19
C GLY A 741 -5.91 -13.37 34.74
N SER A 742 -5.77 -14.67 35.01
CA SER A 742 -4.48 -15.27 35.39
C SER A 742 -3.54 -15.52 34.20
N GLU A 743 -4.07 -15.65 32.96
CA GLU A 743 -3.28 -15.82 31.74
C GLU A 743 -2.49 -14.55 31.39
N SER A 744 -1.24 -14.70 30.91
CA SER A 744 -0.35 -13.56 30.65
C SER A 744 -0.95 -12.57 29.64
N ARG A 745 -1.48 -13.06 28.52
CA ARG A 745 -2.08 -12.23 27.45
C ARG A 745 -3.28 -11.42 27.94
N PHE A 746 -4.09 -11.98 28.83
CA PHE A 746 -5.25 -11.30 29.40
C PHE A 746 -4.82 -10.27 30.43
N ARG A 747 -3.79 -10.56 31.23
CA ARG A 747 -3.26 -9.61 32.21
C ARG A 747 -2.73 -8.35 31.54
N VAL A 748 -1.89 -8.50 30.51
CA VAL A 748 -1.36 -7.38 29.73
C VAL A 748 -2.51 -6.57 29.11
N LEU A 749 -3.48 -7.26 28.49
CA LEU A 749 -4.65 -6.61 27.90
C LEU A 749 -5.48 -5.82 28.93
N PHE A 750 -5.78 -6.40 30.09
CA PHE A 750 -6.60 -5.73 31.11
C PHE A 750 -5.86 -4.58 31.77
N GLU A 751 -4.54 -4.67 31.92
CA GLU A 751 -3.71 -3.55 32.38
C GLU A 751 -3.73 -2.40 31.37
N ASP A 752 -3.64 -2.71 30.08
CA ASP A 752 -3.71 -1.71 29.00
C ASP A 752 -5.11 -1.05 28.94
N ILE A 753 -6.18 -1.86 28.97
CA ILE A 753 -7.57 -1.38 29.02
C ILE A 753 -7.84 -0.48 30.23
N LYS A 754 -7.22 -0.75 31.38
CA LYS A 754 -7.40 0.06 32.61
C LYS A 754 -6.81 1.47 32.47
N ARG A 755 -5.88 1.66 31.53
CA ARG A 755 -5.23 2.96 31.26
C ARG A 755 -6.06 3.83 30.31
N LEU A 756 -6.98 3.23 29.56
CA LEU A 756 -7.98 3.87 28.69
C LEU A 756 -9.22 4.30 29.50
#